data_AF-A0A4W4EPJ2-F1
#
_entry.id   AF-A0A4W4EPJ2-F1
#
_cell.length_a   1.000
_cell.length_b   1.000
_cell.length_c   1.000
_cell.angle_alpha   90.00
_cell.angle_beta   90.00
_cell.angle_gamma   90.00
#
_symmetry.space_group_name_H-M   'P 1'
#
loop_
_entity.id
_entity.type
_entity.pdbx_description
1 polymer ?
#
loop_
_entity_poly.entity_id
_entity_poly.type
_entity_poly.pdbx_seq_one_letter_code
_entity_poly.pdbx_strand_id
1 'polypeptide(L)'
;IRFNGRLLVQWRRRVKSEYMRLRQLKRFRKAEEVKALFLSNRRKIEGRTELLNKEWSKLRIQTIPLTTPSGSLQCTVEFGFPSFPNQAVAMRPLTTVAGIPFMYSWSPLQQNFMVEDETFLHNIPYMGDEVLEQDEAFLEELIDNYDGVHGDREGGFISDEIFKELVEALSQYSDNEEEDEETTEEEEERALRRSAGEGYEESKAGSQAFKRKRKRVTEGKKSPSDKIFSAIASMFPYKGTMEELKEKYKDLLEPPSEAKLPPLCTPNMDGPFAKSVQREQSLHSFHTLFCRRCFKYDCFLHPFHASPNVYKRKSKEIRMETEPCGLDCFLLQKGAKEFADQYMLRSPRSRRRRRQPRPCSSTGPTPSGSVEERKDGDSDHETTSSSECNSRCPTPTKLRQGEELLGQGGAPQQWSGADESLFRVLHGTYYNNFCSIARLIGTKTCKQVYVSPLPQTCLPSHRPVSPLTAPPLLLLFRLWAKIQLKKDNSSNQVYNYQPCDHPEHPCDSSCPCVMTQNFCEKFCQCDQECQNRFPGCRCKTQCNTKQCPCYLAVRECDPDLCLTCGASDRWDNKQVSCKNCSIQRGLKKHLLLAPSDVAGWGTFIKEPVQKNEFISEYCGELISQDEADRRGRIYDKYMSSFLFNLNNDFVVDATRKGNKIRFANHSVNPNCYAKVVMVNGDHRIGIFAKRAIQQGEELFFDYRYSQADALKYVGIEREIDVV
;
A
#
# COMPACT_ATOMS: atom_id res chain seq x y z
N ILE A 1 19.52 29.49 23.32
CA ILE A 1 18.88 28.17 23.57
C ILE A 1 18.02 28.16 24.85
N ARG A 2 18.44 28.72 26.01
CA ARG A 2 17.60 28.80 27.23
C ARG A 2 16.34 29.70 27.15
N PHE A 3 16.29 30.66 26.22
CA PHE A 3 15.13 31.55 26.05
C PHE A 3 13.91 30.88 25.36
N ASN A 4 14.13 29.96 24.40
CA ASN A 4 13.03 29.26 23.71
C ASN A 4 12.29 28.25 24.61
N GLY A 5 12.97 27.65 25.60
CA GLY A 5 12.35 26.68 26.51
C GLY A 5 11.33 27.28 27.48
N ARG A 6 11.54 28.53 27.94
CA ARG A 6 10.61 29.21 28.87
C ARG A 6 9.32 29.65 28.17
N LEU A 7 9.44 30.17 26.95
CA LEU A 7 8.31 30.55 26.11
C LEU A 7 7.43 29.33 25.76
N LEU A 8 8.02 28.20 25.38
CA LEU A 8 7.25 26.99 25.05
C LEU A 8 6.46 26.44 26.25
N VAL A 9 6.99 26.54 27.46
CA VAL A 9 6.30 26.12 28.69
C VAL A 9 5.13 27.05 29.02
N GLN A 10 5.28 28.36 28.80
CA GLN A 10 4.18 29.32 28.96
C GLN A 10 3.06 29.07 27.95
N TRP A 11 3.39 28.86 26.68
CA TRP A 11 2.42 28.49 25.65
C TRP A 11 1.73 27.16 25.94
N ARG A 12 2.43 26.14 26.46
CA ARG A 12 1.80 24.89 26.93
C ARG A 12 0.77 25.11 28.04
N ARG A 13 1.07 25.98 29.01
CA ARG A 13 0.12 26.34 30.08
C ARG A 13 -1.11 27.07 29.52
N ARG A 14 -0.92 27.98 28.56
CA ARG A 14 -2.01 28.69 27.88
C ARG A 14 -2.90 27.73 27.07
N VAL A 15 -2.29 26.84 26.29
CA VAL A 15 -2.99 25.76 25.56
C VAL A 15 -3.84 24.93 26.51
N LYS A 16 -3.28 24.49 27.65
CA LYS A 16 -4.01 23.71 28.66
C LYS A 16 -5.18 24.49 29.27
N SER A 17 -4.98 25.76 29.61
CA SER A 17 -6.02 26.62 30.18
C SER A 17 -7.17 26.84 29.20
N GLU A 18 -6.87 27.22 27.96
CA GLU A 18 -7.88 27.45 26.93
C GLU A 18 -8.60 26.17 26.50
N TYR A 19 -7.89 25.06 26.39
CA TYR A 19 -8.51 23.75 26.17
C TYR A 19 -9.51 23.41 27.27
N MET A 20 -9.16 23.61 28.55
CA MET A 20 -10.07 23.37 29.67
C MET A 20 -11.28 24.32 29.65
N ARG A 21 -11.07 25.61 29.34
CA ARG A 21 -12.15 26.61 29.21
C ARG A 21 -13.13 26.25 28.09
N LEU A 22 -12.63 25.96 26.89
CA LEU A 22 -13.44 25.57 25.74
C LEU A 22 -14.20 24.26 25.99
N ARG A 23 -13.54 23.28 26.62
CA ARG A 23 -14.18 22.01 26.99
C ARG A 23 -15.32 22.21 27.99
N GLN A 24 -15.13 23.07 28.99
CA GLN A 24 -16.20 23.43 29.94
C GLN A 24 -17.34 24.17 29.25
N LEU A 25 -17.04 25.18 28.44
CA LEU A 25 -18.06 25.96 27.70
C LEU A 25 -18.88 25.07 26.76
N LYS A 26 -18.23 24.19 26.00
CA LYS A 26 -18.93 23.20 25.16
C LYS A 26 -19.72 22.21 25.98
N ARG A 27 -19.21 21.77 27.13
CA ARG A 27 -19.96 20.88 28.03
C ARG A 27 -21.25 21.55 28.51
N PHE A 28 -21.22 22.83 28.86
CA PHE A 28 -22.42 23.58 29.25
C PHE A 28 -23.39 23.77 28.08
N ARG A 29 -22.93 24.19 26.89
CA ARG A 29 -23.79 24.33 25.71
C ARG A 29 -24.41 23.00 25.29
N LYS A 30 -23.61 21.94 25.22
CA LYS A 30 -24.09 20.58 24.90
C LYS A 30 -24.97 19.99 26.00
N ALA A 31 -24.95 20.50 27.24
CA ALA A 31 -25.76 19.93 28.32
C ALA A 31 -27.27 20.05 28.05
N GLU A 32 -27.72 21.17 27.48
CA GLU A 32 -29.13 21.36 27.13
C GLU A 32 -29.56 20.49 25.95
N GLU A 33 -28.72 20.42 24.91
CA GLU A 33 -28.93 19.52 23.77
C GLU A 33 -28.95 18.05 24.19
N VAL A 34 -27.99 17.64 25.03
CA VAL A 34 -27.90 16.28 25.58
C VAL A 34 -29.10 15.98 26.46
N LYS A 35 -29.60 16.94 27.26
CA LYS A 35 -30.83 16.77 28.05
C LYS A 35 -32.05 16.54 27.14
N ALA A 36 -32.17 17.30 26.05
CA ALA A 36 -33.23 17.09 25.07
C ALA A 36 -33.12 15.71 24.38
N LEU A 37 -31.90 15.28 24.03
CA LEU A 37 -31.63 13.95 23.49
C LEU A 37 -31.96 12.84 24.50
N PHE A 38 -31.64 13.02 25.79
CA PHE A 38 -32.01 12.08 26.85
C PHE A 38 -33.52 11.96 27.00
N LEU A 39 -34.28 13.05 26.98
CA LEU A 39 -35.74 13.01 27.02
C LEU A 39 -36.34 12.34 25.78
N SER A 40 -35.74 12.58 24.60
CA SER A 40 -36.11 11.88 23.37
C SER A 40 -35.82 10.37 23.45
N ASN A 41 -34.64 10.00 23.94
CA ASN A 41 -34.24 8.61 24.14
C ASN A 41 -35.10 7.92 25.21
N ARG A 42 -35.47 8.64 26.28
CA ARG A 42 -36.35 8.13 27.33
C ARG A 42 -37.72 7.73 26.79
N ARG A 43 -38.32 8.55 25.92
CA ARG A 43 -39.56 8.20 25.21
C ARG A 43 -39.40 6.94 24.35
N LYS A 44 -38.25 6.76 23.69
CA LYS A 44 -37.95 5.53 22.92
C LYS A 44 -37.81 4.31 23.83
N ILE A 45 -37.15 4.47 24.99
CA ILE A 45 -37.03 3.42 26.00
C ILE A 45 -38.43 3.03 26.49
N GLU A 46 -39.24 4.00 26.91
CA GLU A 46 -40.61 3.78 27.41
C GLU A 46 -41.46 3.01 26.39
N GLY A 47 -41.52 3.47 25.14
CA GLY A 47 -42.28 2.78 24.09
C GLY A 47 -41.79 1.34 23.82
N ARG A 48 -40.48 1.09 23.85
CA ARG A 48 -39.91 -0.26 23.70
C ARG A 48 -40.18 -1.13 24.92
N THR A 49 -40.02 -0.61 26.13
CA THR A 49 -40.25 -1.34 27.37
C THR A 49 -41.73 -1.66 27.55
N GLU A 50 -42.65 -0.79 27.16
CA GLU A 50 -44.08 -1.07 27.17
C GLU A 50 -44.45 -2.20 26.22
N LEU A 51 -43.85 -2.24 25.02
CA LEU A 51 -44.05 -3.34 24.07
C LEU A 51 -43.56 -4.67 24.68
N LEU A 52 -42.33 -4.69 25.20
CA LEU A 52 -41.76 -5.87 25.86
C LEU A 52 -42.59 -6.30 27.08
N ASN A 53 -43.11 -5.35 27.87
CA ASN A 53 -43.95 -5.65 29.02
C ASN A 53 -45.35 -6.18 28.61
N LYS A 54 -45.90 -5.71 27.49
CA LYS A 54 -47.12 -6.27 26.89
C LYS A 54 -46.89 -7.69 26.35
N GLU A 55 -45.71 -7.99 25.82
CA GLU A 55 -45.34 -9.35 25.42
C GLU A 55 -45.16 -10.25 26.64
N TRP A 56 -44.43 -9.77 27.66
CA TRP A 56 -44.21 -10.49 28.91
C TRP A 56 -45.50 -10.79 29.67
N SER A 57 -46.44 -9.84 29.77
CA SER A 57 -47.71 -10.03 30.49
C SER A 57 -48.65 -11.06 29.85
N LYS A 58 -48.44 -11.39 28.57
CA LYS A 58 -49.16 -12.49 27.89
C LYS A 58 -48.58 -13.86 28.24
N LEU A 59 -47.34 -13.94 28.70
CA LEU A 59 -46.68 -15.19 29.07
C LEU A 59 -47.13 -15.63 30.47
N ARG A 60 -47.58 -16.87 30.59
CA ARG A 60 -47.83 -17.52 31.89
C ARG A 60 -46.67 -18.46 32.21
N ILE A 61 -45.61 -17.92 32.82
CA ILE A 61 -44.43 -18.69 33.22
C ILE A 61 -44.71 -19.34 34.58
N GLN A 62 -44.48 -20.65 34.69
CA GLN A 62 -44.60 -21.38 35.94
C GLN A 62 -43.55 -20.89 36.95
N THR A 63 -43.96 -20.64 38.19
CA THR A 63 -43.04 -20.28 39.26
C THR A 63 -42.19 -21.49 39.67
N ILE A 64 -40.93 -21.24 40.03
CA ILE A 64 -40.00 -22.31 40.42
C ILE A 64 -40.47 -22.92 41.74
N PRO A 65 -40.78 -24.24 41.80
CA PRO A 65 -41.14 -24.90 43.05
C PRO A 65 -39.89 -25.06 43.94
N LEU A 66 -40.06 -24.96 45.27
CA LEU A 66 -38.97 -25.30 46.18
C LEU A 66 -38.61 -26.78 46.01
N THR A 67 -37.34 -27.04 45.68
CA THR A 67 -36.80 -28.39 45.50
C THR A 67 -36.91 -29.20 46.78
N THR A 68 -37.47 -30.40 46.68
CA THR A 68 -37.55 -31.36 47.79
C THR A 68 -36.16 -31.91 48.14
N PRO A 69 -35.85 -32.10 49.44
CA PRO A 69 -34.53 -32.50 49.91
C PRO A 69 -34.31 -34.00 49.65
N SER A 70 -33.80 -34.33 48.46
CA SER A 70 -33.33 -35.69 48.15
C SER A 70 -31.97 -35.60 47.47
N GLY A 71 -30.95 -35.31 48.27
CA GLY A 71 -29.55 -35.25 47.83
C GLY A 71 -28.61 -35.36 49.03
N SER A 72 -27.49 -36.06 48.86
CA SER A 72 -26.47 -36.26 49.90
C SER A 72 -25.58 -35.03 50.15
N LEU A 73 -25.50 -34.13 49.18
CA LEU A 73 -24.73 -32.88 49.25
C LEU A 73 -25.65 -31.72 49.65
N GLN A 74 -25.23 -30.91 50.63
CA GLN A 74 -25.98 -29.77 51.13
C GLN A 74 -25.17 -28.47 50.96
N CYS A 75 -25.86 -27.39 50.59
CA CYS A 75 -25.33 -26.03 50.58
C CYS A 75 -26.01 -25.25 51.71
N THR A 76 -25.21 -24.65 52.60
CA THR A 76 -25.70 -23.80 53.68
C THR A 76 -25.48 -22.35 53.32
N VAL A 77 -26.52 -21.53 53.43
CA VAL A 77 -26.45 -20.08 53.27
C VAL A 77 -26.60 -19.44 54.65
N GLU A 78 -25.56 -18.71 55.06
CA GLU A 78 -25.54 -17.95 56.30
C GLU A 78 -26.00 -16.51 56.06
N PHE A 79 -26.78 -15.98 57.00
CA PHE A 79 -27.29 -14.62 56.91
C PHE A 79 -26.57 -13.72 57.91
N GLY A 80 -26.15 -12.53 57.47
CA GLY A 80 -25.57 -11.51 58.35
C GLY A 80 -26.57 -10.85 59.32
N PHE A 81 -27.84 -11.26 59.30
CA PHE A 81 -28.88 -10.77 60.19
C PHE A 81 -29.10 -11.78 61.33
N PRO A 82 -28.86 -11.41 62.61
CA PRO A 82 -28.90 -12.34 63.74
C PRO A 82 -30.25 -13.03 63.98
N SER A 83 -31.33 -12.48 63.45
CA SER A 83 -32.70 -12.98 63.58
C SER A 83 -33.11 -13.96 62.47
N PHE A 84 -32.29 -14.15 61.44
CA PHE A 84 -32.60 -15.02 60.31
C PHE A 84 -31.82 -16.34 60.42
N PRO A 85 -32.49 -17.50 60.50
CA PRO A 85 -31.80 -18.77 60.63
C PRO A 85 -31.08 -19.15 59.33
N ASN A 86 -29.93 -19.81 59.47
CA ASN A 86 -29.20 -20.38 58.33
C ASN A 86 -30.10 -21.36 57.57
N GLN A 87 -30.05 -21.32 56.24
CA GLN A 87 -30.84 -22.20 55.39
C GLN A 87 -29.93 -23.23 54.73
N ALA A 88 -30.29 -24.50 54.84
CA ALA A 88 -29.61 -25.61 54.16
C ALA A 88 -30.50 -26.15 53.05
N VAL A 89 -29.97 -26.26 51.84
CA VAL A 89 -30.67 -26.79 50.65
C VAL A 89 -29.83 -27.89 50.02
N ALA A 90 -30.49 -28.96 49.54
CA ALA A 90 -29.82 -30.02 48.82
C ALA A 90 -29.24 -29.49 47.50
N MET A 91 -27.95 -29.75 47.24
CA MET A 91 -27.30 -29.40 45.98
C MET A 91 -27.64 -30.44 44.91
N ARG A 92 -28.13 -29.97 43.76
CA ARG A 92 -28.30 -30.80 42.57
C ARG A 92 -27.02 -30.70 41.73
N PRO A 93 -26.20 -31.77 41.63
CA PRO A 93 -25.03 -31.74 40.76
C PRO A 93 -25.47 -31.62 39.30
N LEU A 94 -24.81 -30.73 38.55
CA LEU A 94 -24.95 -30.68 37.10
C LEU A 94 -24.17 -31.85 36.49
N THR A 95 -24.76 -32.51 35.49
CA THR A 95 -24.10 -33.62 34.78
C THR A 95 -22.85 -33.12 34.07
N THR A 96 -21.77 -33.91 34.10
CA THR A 96 -20.51 -33.56 33.44
C THR A 96 -20.70 -33.38 31.94
N VAL A 97 -20.27 -32.23 31.42
CA VAL A 97 -20.22 -31.91 29.98
C VAL A 97 -18.76 -31.91 29.56
N ALA A 98 -18.44 -32.60 28.46
CA ALA A 98 -17.08 -32.62 27.93
C ALA A 98 -16.67 -31.22 27.47
N GLY A 99 -15.57 -30.71 28.04
CA GLY A 99 -14.95 -29.46 27.58
C GLY A 99 -14.27 -29.66 26.23
N ILE A 100 -14.24 -28.60 25.43
CA ILE A 100 -13.42 -28.53 24.22
C ILE A 100 -12.10 -27.80 24.52
N PRO A 101 -11.00 -28.11 23.79
CA PRO A 101 -9.76 -27.38 23.98
C PRO A 101 -9.92 -25.88 23.68
N PHE A 102 -9.16 -25.06 24.39
CA PHE A 102 -9.23 -23.60 24.27
C PHE A 102 -8.85 -23.13 22.86
N MET A 103 -9.56 -22.12 22.33
CA MET A 103 -9.26 -21.50 21.04
C MET A 103 -9.70 -20.03 21.02
N TYR A 104 -8.76 -19.13 20.75
CA TYR A 104 -9.06 -17.74 20.41
C TYR A 104 -9.66 -17.65 19.00
N SER A 105 -10.49 -16.63 18.75
CA SER A 105 -11.01 -16.38 17.39
C SER A 105 -9.88 -15.99 16.44
N TRP A 106 -9.98 -16.45 15.20
CA TRP A 106 -9.01 -16.15 14.14
C TRP A 106 -9.70 -16.05 12.79
N SER A 107 -9.09 -15.31 11.87
CA SER A 107 -9.64 -15.12 10.51
C SER A 107 -8.99 -16.05 9.49
N PRO A 108 -9.77 -16.73 8.63
CA PRO A 108 -9.21 -17.64 7.63
C PRO A 108 -8.55 -16.89 6.47
N LEU A 109 -7.38 -17.38 6.03
CA LEU A 109 -6.58 -16.88 4.93
C LEU A 109 -6.33 -17.96 3.88
N GLN A 110 -6.21 -17.50 2.63
CA GLN A 110 -5.77 -18.33 1.49
C GLN A 110 -4.38 -17.93 0.98
N GLN A 111 -3.93 -16.73 1.35
CA GLN A 111 -2.64 -16.12 1.03
C GLN A 111 -2.22 -15.28 2.23
N ASN A 112 -0.93 -15.01 2.37
CA ASN A 112 -0.41 -14.15 3.44
C ASN A 112 -0.99 -12.73 3.34
N PHE A 113 -1.02 -12.04 4.48
CA PHE A 113 -1.58 -10.70 4.62
C PHE A 113 -0.55 -9.78 5.28
N MET A 114 0.01 -8.82 4.55
CA MET A 114 0.95 -7.83 5.09
C MET A 114 0.27 -6.94 6.12
N VAL A 115 0.93 -6.75 7.26
CA VAL A 115 0.49 -5.88 8.35
C VAL A 115 1.64 -4.95 8.71
N GLU A 116 1.33 -3.67 8.86
CA GLU A 116 2.28 -2.67 9.34
C GLU A 116 2.50 -2.80 10.85
N ASP A 117 3.67 -2.39 11.30
CA ASP A 117 4.08 -2.51 12.70
C ASP A 117 3.22 -1.65 13.62
N GLU A 118 2.83 -2.23 14.77
CA GLU A 118 2.06 -1.52 15.78
C GLU A 118 3.04 -0.79 16.71
N THR A 119 3.21 0.52 16.54
CA THR A 119 4.14 1.31 17.37
C THR A 119 3.61 1.60 18.77
N PHE A 120 2.29 1.57 18.96
CA PHE A 120 1.62 1.80 20.24
C PHE A 120 0.83 0.57 20.69
N LEU A 121 0.92 0.27 21.98
CA LEU A 121 0.16 -0.82 22.57
C LEU A 121 -1.27 -0.36 22.86
N HIS A 122 -2.24 -0.94 22.14
CA HIS A 122 -3.65 -0.57 22.27
C HIS A 122 -4.36 -1.18 23.49
N ASN A 123 -3.83 -2.29 24.00
CA ASN A 123 -4.40 -3.03 25.12
C ASN A 123 -3.29 -3.72 25.91
N ILE A 124 -3.32 -3.62 27.24
CA ILE A 124 -2.43 -4.39 28.10
C ILE A 124 -3.06 -5.77 28.29
N PRO A 125 -2.39 -6.87 27.88
CA PRO A 125 -2.95 -8.21 28.04
C PRO A 125 -3.17 -8.53 29.52
N TYR A 126 -4.41 -8.88 29.88
CA TYR A 126 -4.70 -9.40 31.23
C TYR A 126 -4.26 -10.86 31.32
N MET A 127 -3.42 -11.16 32.30
CA MET A 127 -2.80 -12.49 32.48
C MET A 127 -3.14 -13.12 33.84
N GLY A 128 -4.12 -12.57 34.56
CA GLY A 128 -4.47 -12.95 35.93
C GLY A 128 -3.73 -12.10 36.95
N ASP A 129 -4.42 -11.80 38.06
CA ASP A 129 -3.88 -10.96 39.14
C ASP A 129 -2.64 -11.62 39.77
N GLU A 130 -2.63 -12.95 39.88
CA GLU A 130 -1.52 -13.75 40.44
C GLU A 130 -0.22 -13.62 39.62
N VAL A 131 -0.32 -13.44 38.30
CA VAL A 131 0.84 -13.31 37.40
C VAL A 131 1.37 -11.88 37.41
N LEU A 132 0.47 -10.89 37.57
CA LEU A 132 0.85 -9.47 37.67
C LEU A 132 1.61 -9.19 38.97
N GLU A 133 1.27 -9.85 40.07
CA GLU A 133 1.98 -9.72 41.35
C GLU A 133 3.38 -10.35 41.36
N GLN A 134 3.67 -11.31 40.47
CA GLN A 134 4.93 -12.05 40.46
C GLN A 134 5.98 -11.49 39.50
N ASP A 135 5.57 -10.73 38.48
CA ASP A 135 6.42 -10.39 37.33
C ASP A 135 6.17 -8.95 36.83
N GLU A 136 6.30 -7.97 37.73
CA GLU A 136 6.17 -6.54 37.39
C GLU A 136 7.18 -6.11 36.31
N ALA A 137 8.38 -6.70 36.30
CA ALA A 137 9.43 -6.44 35.32
C ALA A 137 9.01 -6.75 33.88
N PHE A 138 8.19 -7.79 33.67
CA PHE A 138 7.65 -8.10 32.35
C PHE A 138 6.75 -6.98 31.82
N LEU A 139 5.93 -6.37 32.68
CA LEU A 139 5.02 -5.31 32.24
C LEU A 139 5.77 -4.04 31.88
N GLU A 140 6.80 -3.69 32.65
CA GLU A 140 7.71 -2.58 32.32
C GLU A 140 8.45 -2.84 31.00
N GLU A 141 9.06 -4.03 30.84
CA GLU A 141 9.73 -4.40 29.59
C GLU A 141 8.74 -4.37 28.41
N LEU A 142 7.52 -4.88 28.58
CA LEU A 142 6.51 -4.85 27.54
C LEU A 142 6.19 -3.42 27.12
N ILE A 143 6.04 -2.49 28.06
CA ILE A 143 5.76 -1.08 27.76
C ILE A 143 6.96 -0.42 27.07
N ASP A 144 8.19 -0.68 27.53
CA ASP A 144 9.43 -0.10 26.98
C ASP A 144 9.68 -0.47 25.51
N ASN A 145 9.10 -1.58 25.05
CA ASN A 145 9.21 -2.03 23.66
C ASN A 145 8.23 -1.33 22.69
N TYR A 146 7.31 -0.52 23.22
CA TYR A 146 6.40 0.32 22.46
C TYR A 146 6.67 1.79 22.74
N ASP A 147 6.30 2.68 21.83
CA ASP A 147 6.43 4.14 22.02
C ASP A 147 5.44 4.70 23.06
N GLY A 148 4.60 3.83 23.66
CA GLY A 148 3.66 4.12 24.73
C GLY A 148 2.37 3.29 24.66
N VAL A 149 1.52 3.43 25.69
CA VAL A 149 0.22 2.75 25.78
C VAL A 149 -0.92 3.68 25.38
N HIS A 150 -1.87 3.17 24.60
CA HIS A 150 -3.06 3.92 24.20
C HIS A 150 -3.92 4.27 25.43
N GLY A 151 -4.01 5.57 25.75
CA GLY A 151 -4.83 6.09 26.85
C GLY A 151 -4.01 6.64 28.02
N ASP A 152 -2.70 6.41 28.05
CA ASP A 152 -1.79 7.01 29.01
C ASP A 152 -1.42 8.44 28.59
N ARG A 153 -2.36 9.39 28.78
CA ARG A 153 -2.19 10.78 28.35
C ARG A 153 -2.69 11.77 29.38
N GLU A 154 -1.79 12.63 29.85
CA GLU A 154 -2.09 13.78 30.73
C GLU A 154 -3.03 14.82 30.08
N GLY A 155 -3.08 14.84 28.74
CA GLY A 155 -3.99 15.64 27.93
C GLY A 155 -5.12 14.77 27.37
N GLY A 156 -6.36 15.00 27.84
CA GLY A 156 -7.54 14.29 27.34
C GLY A 156 -7.76 14.44 25.82
N PHE A 157 -8.73 13.70 25.29
CA PHE A 157 -9.05 13.67 23.86
C PHE A 157 -9.38 15.07 23.27
N ILE A 158 -8.77 15.43 22.14
CA ILE A 158 -9.11 16.63 21.37
C ILE A 158 -9.82 16.23 20.07
N SER A 159 -11.08 16.64 19.92
CA SER A 159 -11.83 16.49 18.67
C SER A 159 -11.46 17.59 17.69
N ASP A 160 -11.69 17.37 16.39
CA ASP A 160 -11.34 18.33 15.34
C ASP A 160 -12.10 19.66 15.49
N GLU A 161 -13.33 19.61 16.02
CA GLU A 161 -14.10 20.81 16.40
C GLU A 161 -13.45 21.60 17.55
N ILE A 162 -12.93 20.91 18.58
CA ILE A 162 -12.27 21.57 19.71
C ILE A 162 -10.89 22.09 19.27
N PHE A 163 -10.19 21.36 18.40
CA PHE A 163 -8.92 21.77 17.83
C PHE A 163 -9.06 23.08 17.04
N LYS A 164 -10.05 23.20 16.15
CA LYS A 164 -10.29 24.44 15.40
C LYS A 164 -10.53 25.64 16.32
N GLU A 165 -11.43 25.49 17.29
CA GLU A 165 -11.74 26.56 18.25
C GLU A 165 -10.57 26.88 19.18
N LEU A 166 -9.74 25.90 19.51
CA LEU A 166 -8.54 26.09 20.31
C LEU A 166 -7.49 26.93 19.55
N VAL A 167 -7.26 26.64 18.27
CA VAL A 167 -6.36 27.43 17.42
C VAL A 167 -6.89 28.85 17.26
N GLU A 168 -8.20 29.02 17.05
CA GLU A 168 -8.84 30.34 16.96
C GLU A 168 -8.73 31.13 18.28
N ALA A 169 -8.97 30.50 19.43
CA ALA A 169 -8.84 31.13 20.74
C ALA A 169 -7.38 31.53 21.05
N LEU A 170 -6.41 30.68 20.72
CA LEU A 170 -5.00 30.96 20.94
C LEU A 170 -4.47 32.05 19.99
N SER A 171 -5.05 32.18 18.79
CA SER A 171 -4.69 33.25 17.85
C SER A 171 -5.08 34.63 18.41
N GLN A 172 -6.20 34.74 19.12
CA GLN A 172 -6.61 35.99 19.78
C GLN A 172 -5.63 36.45 20.87
N TYR A 173 -4.94 35.52 21.54
CA TYR A 173 -3.89 35.87 22.50
C TYR A 173 -2.61 36.34 21.82
N SER A 174 -2.30 35.83 20.62
CA SER A 174 -1.16 36.28 19.82
C SER A 174 -1.35 37.69 19.29
N ASP A 175 -2.58 38.03 18.86
CA ASP A 175 -2.91 39.37 18.37
C ASP A 175 -2.83 40.42 19.49
N ASN A 176 -3.20 40.07 20.72
CA ASN A 176 -3.10 40.97 21.87
C ASN A 176 -1.65 41.20 22.33
N GLU A 177 -0.76 40.20 22.23
CA GLU A 177 0.66 40.38 22.54
C GLU A 177 1.36 41.32 21.53
N GLU A 178 0.95 41.30 20.25
CA GLU A 178 1.44 42.24 19.24
C GLU A 178 0.96 43.69 19.51
N GLU A 179 -0.28 43.89 20.00
CA GLU A 179 -0.80 45.22 20.38
C GLU A 179 -0.16 45.78 21.67
N ASP A 180 0.17 44.92 22.64
CA ASP A 180 0.87 45.31 23.88
C ASP A 180 2.35 45.66 23.62
N GLU A 181 3.00 45.02 22.65
CA GLU A 181 4.36 45.36 22.20
C GLU A 181 4.38 46.69 21.39
N GLU A 182 3.41 46.93 20.50
CA GLU A 182 3.30 48.22 19.77
C GLU A 182 3.02 49.41 20.72
N THR A 183 2.21 49.23 21.76
CA THR A 183 1.90 50.30 22.72
C THR A 183 3.06 50.63 23.66
N THR A 184 3.89 49.64 24.01
CA THR A 184 5.10 49.88 24.82
C THR A 184 6.20 50.57 24.01
N GLU A 185 6.36 50.25 22.73
CA GLU A 185 7.26 50.99 21.82
C GLU A 185 6.81 52.45 21.63
N GLU A 186 5.51 52.72 21.47
CA GLU A 186 4.97 54.09 21.39
C GLU A 186 5.16 54.88 22.70
N GLU A 187 5.06 54.24 23.87
CA GLU A 187 5.30 54.88 25.16
C GLU A 187 6.80 55.17 25.41
N GLU A 188 7.70 54.27 25.01
CA GLU A 188 9.15 54.48 25.06
C GLU A 188 9.60 55.60 24.11
N GLU A 189 9.04 55.67 22.90
CA GLU A 189 9.32 56.77 21.95
C GLU A 189 8.83 58.13 22.50
N ARG A 190 7.69 58.14 23.20
CA ARG A 190 7.13 59.33 23.85
C ARG A 190 7.91 59.75 25.10
N ALA A 191 8.51 58.80 25.81
CA ALA A 191 9.41 59.06 26.94
C ALA A 191 10.76 59.63 26.46
N LEU A 192 11.30 59.12 25.34
CA LEU A 192 12.51 59.68 24.71
C LEU A 192 12.32 61.14 24.29
N ARG A 193 11.17 61.47 23.67
CA ARG A 193 10.85 62.84 23.24
C ARG A 193 10.64 63.82 24.40
N ARG A 194 10.29 63.35 25.61
CA ARG A 194 10.18 64.19 26.82
C ARG A 194 11.52 64.48 27.49
N SER A 195 12.56 63.70 27.18
CA SER A 195 13.90 63.85 27.77
C SER A 195 14.82 64.81 27.00
N ALA A 196 14.42 65.26 25.81
CA ALA A 196 15.20 66.14 24.95
C ALA A 196 14.57 67.55 24.82
N GLY A 197 14.79 68.40 25.82
CA GLY A 197 15.07 69.84 25.64
C GLY A 197 13.98 70.86 25.24
N GLU A 198 13.62 71.70 26.21
CA GLU A 198 13.64 73.19 26.21
C GLU A 198 12.78 74.04 25.23
N GLY A 199 11.70 74.60 25.79
CA GLY A 199 11.48 76.06 25.95
C GLY A 199 11.27 76.97 24.74
N TYR A 200 10.01 77.28 24.41
CA TYR A 200 9.53 78.65 24.12
C TYR A 200 8.00 78.71 24.32
N GLU A 201 7.53 79.63 25.17
CA GLU A 201 6.10 79.94 25.35
C GLU A 201 5.60 80.78 24.16
N GLU A 202 4.45 80.40 23.58
CA GLU A 202 3.46 81.39 23.18
C GLU A 202 2.05 80.81 23.26
N SER A 203 1.15 81.62 23.80
CA SER A 203 -0.18 81.28 24.28
C SER A 203 -1.22 81.32 23.15
N LYS A 204 -2.11 80.31 23.09
CA LYS A 204 -3.49 80.49 22.60
C LYS A 204 -4.43 79.39 23.08
N ALA A 205 -5.54 79.84 23.62
CA ALA A 205 -6.56 79.08 24.30
C ALA A 205 -7.47 78.26 23.36
N GLY A 206 -7.92 77.11 23.88
CA GLY A 206 -9.32 76.67 23.77
C GLY A 206 -9.73 75.86 22.55
N SER A 207 -9.88 74.54 22.77
CA SER A 207 -11.10 73.72 22.55
C SER A 207 -10.81 72.34 21.95
N GLN A 208 -10.85 71.32 22.82
CA GLN A 208 -10.81 69.90 22.45
C GLN A 208 -12.09 69.52 21.72
N ALA A 209 -11.96 69.08 20.46
CA ALA A 209 -12.99 68.34 19.76
C ALA A 209 -12.47 66.93 19.45
N PHE A 210 -13.09 65.94 20.10
CA PHE A 210 -13.00 64.52 19.79
C PHE A 210 -13.15 64.29 18.27
N LYS A 211 -12.10 63.79 17.61
CA LYS A 211 -12.20 63.16 16.28
C LYS A 211 -11.80 61.69 16.39
N ARG A 212 -12.80 60.82 16.56
CA ARG A 212 -12.68 59.37 16.32
C ARG A 212 -12.28 59.16 14.86
N LYS A 213 -11.01 58.82 14.61
CA LYS A 213 -10.57 58.31 13.31
C LYS A 213 -10.90 56.81 13.27
N ARG A 214 -12.04 56.47 12.66
CA ARG A 214 -12.36 55.11 12.23
C ARG A 214 -11.27 54.65 11.23
N LYS A 215 -10.35 53.78 11.64
CA LYS A 215 -9.48 53.04 10.72
C LYS A 215 -10.25 51.80 10.26
N ARG A 216 -10.35 51.64 8.94
CA ARG A 216 -11.03 50.55 8.23
C ARG A 216 -10.49 49.20 8.69
N VAL A 217 -11.39 48.30 9.09
CA VAL A 217 -11.15 46.85 9.17
C VAL A 217 -10.89 46.36 7.75
N THR A 218 -9.67 45.94 7.45
CA THR A 218 -9.37 45.10 6.29
C THR A 218 -9.64 43.65 6.68
N GLU A 219 -10.69 43.06 6.11
CA GLU A 219 -10.97 41.63 6.18
C GLU A 219 -9.84 40.84 5.50
N GLY A 220 -8.97 40.25 6.31
CA GLY A 220 -7.99 39.26 5.92
C GLY A 220 -7.45 38.63 7.19
N LYS A 221 -7.97 37.47 7.60
CA LYS A 221 -7.47 36.75 8.78
C LYS A 221 -5.96 36.50 8.58
N LYS A 222 -5.10 37.11 9.41
CA LYS A 222 -3.68 36.73 9.52
C LYS A 222 -3.63 35.22 9.83
N SER A 223 -2.75 34.49 9.16
CA SER A 223 -2.54 33.06 9.47
C SER A 223 -2.02 32.93 10.91
N PRO A 224 -2.50 31.96 11.71
CA PRO A 224 -2.04 31.78 13.09
C PRO A 224 -0.52 31.56 13.17
N SER A 225 0.09 32.02 14.26
CA SER A 225 1.53 31.90 14.53
C SER A 225 1.99 30.45 14.64
N ASP A 226 3.14 30.11 14.05
CA ASP A 226 3.75 28.77 14.09
C ASP A 226 4.07 28.30 15.52
N LYS A 227 4.24 29.25 16.45
CA LYS A 227 4.45 28.97 17.89
C LYS A 227 3.25 28.25 18.52
N ILE A 228 2.03 28.53 18.04
CA ILE A 228 0.78 27.93 18.54
C ILE A 228 0.73 26.44 18.16
N PHE A 229 1.01 26.12 16.88
CA PHE A 229 1.02 24.75 16.39
C PHE A 229 2.11 23.91 17.07
N SER A 230 3.29 24.48 17.33
CA SER A 230 4.36 23.83 18.10
C SER A 230 3.90 23.47 19.52
N ALA A 231 3.24 24.39 20.21
CA ALA A 231 2.75 24.17 21.57
C ALA A 231 1.62 23.13 21.63
N ILE A 232 0.71 23.14 20.64
CA ILE A 232 -0.36 22.13 20.54
C ILE A 232 0.23 20.76 20.21
N ALA A 233 1.16 20.64 19.25
CA ALA A 233 1.84 19.38 18.94
C ALA A 233 2.55 18.79 20.16
N SER A 234 3.17 19.64 20.99
CA SER A 234 3.82 19.19 22.23
C SER A 234 2.85 18.69 23.31
N MET A 235 1.61 19.19 23.34
CA MET A 235 0.56 18.75 24.28
C MET A 235 -0.25 17.57 23.75
N PHE A 236 -0.33 17.43 22.42
CA PHE A 236 -1.06 16.37 21.72
C PHE A 236 -0.18 15.72 20.63
N PRO A 237 0.91 15.00 21.00
CA PRO A 237 1.85 14.43 20.03
C PRO A 237 1.19 13.49 19.01
N TYR A 238 0.13 12.79 19.43
CA TYR A 238 -0.62 11.86 18.59
C TYR A 238 -1.44 12.50 17.47
N LYS A 239 -1.70 13.81 17.51
CA LYS A 239 -2.47 14.50 16.47
C LYS A 239 -1.62 14.89 15.27
N GLY A 240 -0.31 14.77 15.39
CA GLY A 240 0.64 15.03 14.32
C GLY A 240 1.71 16.05 14.68
N THR A 241 2.61 16.22 13.73
CA THR A 241 3.67 17.24 13.76
C THR A 241 3.10 18.65 13.61
N MET A 242 3.93 19.68 13.79
CA MET A 242 3.50 21.09 13.66
C MET A 242 2.91 21.36 12.28
N GLU A 243 3.55 20.84 11.25
CA GLU A 243 3.22 20.99 9.84
C GLU A 243 1.88 20.32 9.51
N GLU A 244 1.68 19.09 10.01
CA GLU A 244 0.42 18.34 9.84
C GLU A 244 -0.76 19.04 10.51
N LEU A 245 -0.57 19.58 11.72
CA LEU A 245 -1.61 20.34 12.42
C LEU A 245 -1.96 21.64 11.69
N LYS A 246 -0.98 22.30 11.07
CA LYS A 246 -1.17 23.52 10.30
C LYS A 246 -1.92 23.25 9.00
N GLU A 247 -1.61 22.15 8.32
CA GLU A 247 -2.34 21.68 7.13
C GLU A 247 -3.78 21.31 7.50
N LYS A 248 -3.95 20.50 8.55
CA LYS A 248 -5.27 20.12 9.06
C LYS A 248 -6.14 21.32 9.46
N TYR A 249 -5.56 22.37 10.03
CA TYR A 249 -6.30 23.60 10.35
C TYR A 249 -6.77 24.34 9.09
N LYS A 250 -5.96 24.37 8.02
CA LYS A 250 -6.37 24.94 6.72
C LYS A 250 -7.54 24.15 6.14
N ASP A 251 -7.47 22.83 6.15
CA ASP A 251 -8.55 21.97 5.66
C ASP A 251 -9.87 22.19 6.42
N LEU A 252 -9.81 22.35 7.75
CA LEU A 252 -10.98 22.62 8.61
C LEU A 252 -11.58 24.02 8.45
N LEU A 253 -10.87 24.97 7.83
CA LEU A 253 -11.36 26.32 7.55
C LEU A 253 -12.12 26.40 6.22
N GLU A 254 -11.87 25.47 5.29
CA GLU A 254 -12.59 25.42 4.02
C GLU A 254 -14.01 24.83 4.24
N PRO A 255 -15.07 25.46 3.69
CA PRO A 255 -16.42 24.92 3.82
C PRO A 255 -16.53 23.57 3.07
N PRO A 256 -17.28 22.59 3.62
CA PRO A 256 -17.52 21.33 2.92
C PRO A 256 -18.34 21.60 1.65
N SER A 257 -17.65 21.72 0.52
CA SER A 257 -18.27 21.81 -0.80
C SER A 257 -18.33 20.41 -1.39
N GLU A 258 -19.53 19.92 -1.70
CA GLU A 258 -19.74 18.64 -2.39
C GLU A 258 -19.03 18.54 -3.75
N ALA A 259 -18.52 19.66 -4.28
CA ALA A 259 -17.88 19.78 -5.60
C ALA A 259 -16.38 20.11 -5.56
N LYS A 260 -15.79 20.39 -4.39
CA LYS A 260 -14.33 20.62 -4.27
C LYS A 260 -13.68 19.40 -3.67
N LEU A 261 -13.23 18.52 -4.56
CA LEU A 261 -12.19 17.56 -4.21
C LEU A 261 -10.92 18.33 -3.79
N PRO A 262 -10.11 17.80 -2.86
CA PRO A 262 -8.80 18.36 -2.52
C PRO A 262 -8.00 18.69 -3.79
N PRO A 263 -7.13 19.72 -3.79
CA PRO A 263 -6.47 20.21 -5.00
C PRO A 263 -5.64 19.15 -5.77
N LEU A 264 -5.22 18.07 -5.11
CA LEU A 264 -4.50 16.94 -5.71
C LEU A 264 -5.40 15.80 -6.22
N CYS A 265 -6.71 15.85 -5.95
CA CYS A 265 -7.66 14.84 -6.36
C CYS A 265 -8.28 15.19 -7.72
N THR A 266 -8.25 14.23 -8.64
CA THR A 266 -8.85 14.37 -9.97
C THR A 266 -10.33 13.95 -9.93
N PRO A 267 -11.29 14.79 -10.40
CA PRO A 267 -12.70 14.41 -10.43
C PRO A 267 -12.94 13.21 -11.37
N ASN A 268 -13.98 12.43 -11.06
CA ASN A 268 -14.38 11.31 -11.90
C ASN A 268 -14.69 11.80 -13.33
N MET A 269 -14.07 11.16 -14.33
CA MET A 269 -14.29 11.44 -15.74
C MET A 269 -15.73 11.17 -16.19
N ASP A 270 -16.41 10.21 -15.57
CA ASP A 270 -17.81 9.88 -15.85
C ASP A 270 -18.80 10.78 -15.06
N GLY A 271 -18.28 11.68 -14.22
CA GLY A 271 -19.08 12.54 -13.34
C GLY A 271 -19.49 13.86 -14.00
N PRO A 272 -20.54 14.53 -13.47
CA PRO A 272 -21.00 15.82 -13.98
C PRO A 272 -19.99 16.97 -13.77
N PHE A 273 -18.99 16.77 -12.90
CA PHE A 273 -17.94 17.74 -12.59
C PHE A 273 -16.58 17.41 -13.25
N ALA A 274 -16.59 16.61 -14.32
CA ALA A 274 -15.37 16.23 -15.04
C ALA A 274 -14.62 17.47 -15.57
N LYS A 275 -13.34 17.58 -15.19
CA LYS A 275 -12.44 18.66 -15.63
C LYS A 275 -11.45 18.15 -16.67
N SER A 276 -10.98 19.04 -17.54
CA SER A 276 -9.87 18.76 -18.45
C SER A 276 -8.55 18.72 -17.67
N VAL A 277 -7.91 17.55 -17.62
CA VAL A 277 -6.67 17.30 -16.86
C VAL A 277 -5.62 16.60 -17.74
N GLN A 278 -4.36 16.58 -17.28
CA GLN A 278 -3.28 15.91 -18.00
C GLN A 278 -3.38 14.38 -17.89
N ARG A 279 -2.78 13.65 -18.85
CA ARG A 279 -2.75 12.18 -18.84
C ARG A 279 -2.28 11.59 -17.51
N GLU A 280 -1.18 12.11 -16.96
CA GLU A 280 -0.62 11.56 -15.72
C GLU A 280 -1.54 11.80 -14.53
N GLN A 281 -2.28 12.92 -14.51
CA GLN A 281 -3.27 13.21 -13.47
C GLN A 281 -4.48 12.28 -13.60
N SER A 282 -4.97 12.03 -14.82
CA SER A 282 -6.08 11.08 -15.05
C SER A 282 -5.72 9.65 -14.65
N LEU A 283 -4.47 9.24 -14.85
CA LEU A 283 -4.00 7.89 -14.56
C LEU A 283 -3.32 7.73 -13.20
N HIS A 284 -3.11 8.82 -12.45
CA HIS A 284 -2.31 8.83 -11.22
C HIS A 284 -2.79 7.78 -10.21
N SER A 285 -4.08 7.78 -9.88
CA SER A 285 -4.66 6.82 -8.94
C SER A 285 -4.48 5.38 -9.41
N PHE A 286 -4.62 5.13 -10.72
CA PHE A 286 -4.43 3.81 -11.29
C PHE A 286 -2.96 3.38 -11.26
N HIS A 287 -2.01 4.26 -11.62
CA HIS A 287 -0.58 3.97 -11.62
C HIS A 287 -0.01 3.76 -10.21
N THR A 288 -0.46 4.55 -9.24
CA THR A 288 0.07 4.53 -7.87
C THR A 288 -0.49 3.37 -7.06
N LEU A 289 -1.80 3.08 -7.16
CA LEU A 289 -2.45 2.04 -6.34
C LEU A 289 -2.36 0.65 -6.96
N PHE A 290 -2.13 0.52 -8.28
CA PHE A 290 -2.12 -0.79 -8.93
C PHE A 290 -0.83 -1.57 -8.65
N CYS A 291 -0.97 -2.75 -8.07
CA CYS A 291 0.14 -3.67 -7.93
C CYS A 291 0.29 -4.57 -9.16
N ARG A 292 1.41 -4.41 -9.89
CA ARG A 292 1.75 -5.23 -11.06
C ARG A 292 2.02 -6.71 -10.73
N ARG A 293 2.34 -7.05 -9.48
CA ARG A 293 2.70 -8.42 -9.07
C ARG A 293 1.47 -9.31 -8.94
N CYS A 294 0.40 -8.80 -8.31
CA CYS A 294 -0.81 -9.55 -8.01
C CYS A 294 -2.08 -9.04 -8.73
N PHE A 295 -1.96 -7.98 -9.53
CA PHE A 295 -3.02 -7.40 -10.37
C PHE A 295 -4.23 -6.89 -9.58
N LYS A 296 -4.00 -6.30 -8.40
CA LYS A 296 -5.01 -5.68 -7.52
C LYS A 296 -4.63 -4.24 -7.23
N TYR A 297 -5.62 -3.38 -7.03
CA TYR A 297 -5.40 -2.06 -6.44
C TYR A 297 -5.27 -2.19 -4.92
N ASP A 298 -4.34 -1.44 -4.34
CA ASP A 298 -4.08 -1.39 -2.89
C ASP A 298 -3.96 -2.80 -2.29
N CYS A 299 -2.98 -3.56 -2.76
CA CYS A 299 -2.90 -4.98 -2.46
C CYS A 299 -2.40 -5.25 -1.03
N PHE A 300 -3.01 -6.23 -0.36
CA PHE A 300 -2.65 -6.63 1.00
C PHE A 300 -1.31 -7.37 1.16
N LEU A 301 -0.42 -7.40 0.17
CA LEU A 301 0.82 -8.21 0.23
C LEU A 301 2.09 -7.43 -0.08
N HIS A 302 2.01 -6.41 -0.95
CA HIS A 302 3.18 -5.66 -1.41
C HIS A 302 3.07 -4.22 -0.91
N PRO A 303 3.90 -3.80 0.08
CA PRO A 303 3.78 -2.48 0.71
C PRO A 303 4.34 -1.36 -0.18
N PHE A 304 5.28 -1.66 -1.07
CA PHE A 304 5.91 -0.65 -1.92
C PHE A 304 5.10 -0.41 -3.21
N HIS A 305 4.85 0.86 -3.51
CA HIS A 305 4.25 1.29 -4.77
C HIS A 305 5.11 0.90 -5.99
N ALA A 306 4.45 0.73 -7.14
CA ALA A 306 5.13 0.42 -8.38
C ALA A 306 6.09 1.54 -8.80
N SER A 307 7.29 1.18 -9.27
CA SER A 307 8.23 2.20 -9.74
C SER A 307 7.69 2.90 -11.01
N PRO A 308 8.02 4.18 -11.23
CA PRO A 308 7.45 4.95 -12.35
C PRO A 308 7.70 4.38 -13.74
N ASN A 309 8.71 3.52 -13.92
CA ASN A 309 9.00 2.92 -15.21
C ASN A 309 8.17 1.66 -15.50
N VAL A 310 7.54 1.04 -14.48
CA VAL A 310 6.73 -0.19 -14.63
C VAL A 310 5.55 0.00 -15.58
N TYR A 311 4.89 1.16 -15.51
CA TYR A 311 3.74 1.49 -16.37
C TYR A 311 4.15 2.19 -17.68
N LYS A 312 5.45 2.49 -17.87
CA LYS A 312 5.96 3.02 -19.14
C LYS A 312 6.25 1.85 -20.09
N ARG A 313 5.42 1.71 -21.12
CA ARG A 313 5.65 0.71 -22.17
C ARG A 313 6.76 1.20 -23.12
N LYS A 314 7.80 0.37 -23.34
CA LYS A 314 8.73 0.58 -24.46
C LYS A 314 7.94 0.47 -25.77
N SER A 315 7.93 1.54 -26.56
CA SER A 315 7.14 1.73 -27.78
C SER A 315 7.37 0.59 -28.77
N LYS A 316 6.53 -0.44 -28.71
CA LYS A 316 6.48 -1.52 -29.69
C LYS A 316 5.21 -1.37 -30.53
N GLU A 317 5.44 -0.89 -31.75
CA GLU A 317 4.58 -0.89 -32.95
C GLU A 317 3.07 -0.98 -32.71
N ILE A 318 2.44 0.15 -32.31
CA ILE A 318 1.04 0.35 -32.67
C ILE A 318 1.04 0.83 -34.11
N ARG A 319 0.73 -0.09 -35.03
CA ARG A 319 0.62 0.24 -36.45
C ARG A 319 -0.61 1.11 -36.66
N MET A 320 -0.44 2.24 -37.35
CA MET A 320 -1.59 3.03 -37.79
C MET A 320 -2.29 2.28 -38.93
N GLU A 321 -3.62 2.28 -38.89
CA GLU A 321 -4.46 1.70 -39.94
C GLU A 321 -4.28 2.50 -41.23
N THR A 322 -4.07 1.81 -42.36
CA THR A 322 -3.82 2.41 -43.68
C THR A 322 -5.09 2.61 -44.50
N GLU A 323 -6.22 2.06 -44.03
CA GLU A 323 -7.51 2.16 -44.70
C GLU A 323 -8.39 3.20 -44.00
N PRO A 324 -9.19 3.99 -44.74
CA PRO A 324 -10.06 4.98 -44.14
C PRO A 324 -11.12 4.32 -43.27
N CYS A 325 -11.24 4.75 -42.01
CA CYS A 325 -12.19 4.21 -41.04
C CYS A 325 -13.67 4.58 -41.31
N GLY A 326 -13.93 5.37 -42.35
CA GLY A 326 -15.26 5.87 -42.71
C GLY A 326 -15.19 7.16 -43.53
N LEU A 327 -16.37 7.76 -43.81
CA LEU A 327 -16.50 8.99 -44.60
C LEU A 327 -15.85 10.22 -43.93
N ASP A 328 -15.82 10.25 -42.60
CA ASP A 328 -15.18 11.30 -41.79
C ASP A 328 -13.78 10.91 -41.29
N CYS A 329 -13.01 10.16 -42.10
CA CYS A 329 -11.65 9.74 -41.73
C CYS A 329 -10.63 10.87 -41.94
N PHE A 330 -9.64 10.95 -41.04
CA PHE A 330 -8.53 11.90 -41.18
C PHE A 330 -7.68 11.63 -42.43
N LEU A 331 -7.56 10.37 -42.85
CA LEU A 331 -6.80 9.97 -44.06
C LEU A 331 -7.37 10.57 -45.36
N LEU A 332 -8.62 11.03 -45.35
CA LEU A 332 -9.28 11.69 -46.47
C LEU A 332 -9.04 13.22 -46.50
N GLN A 333 -8.33 13.77 -45.52
CA GLN A 333 -7.96 15.20 -45.46
C GLN A 333 -6.69 15.50 -46.28
N LYS A 334 -6.61 16.70 -46.88
CA LYS A 334 -5.41 17.15 -47.62
C LYS A 334 -4.20 17.21 -46.67
N GLY A 335 -3.10 16.54 -47.03
CA GLY A 335 -1.86 16.47 -46.23
C GLY A 335 -1.79 15.33 -45.19
N ALA A 336 -2.91 14.64 -44.90
CA ALA A 336 -2.93 13.58 -43.89
C ALA A 336 -2.18 12.31 -44.30
N LYS A 337 -2.10 12.03 -45.62
CA LYS A 337 -1.35 10.90 -46.17
C LYS A 337 0.17 11.13 -46.06
N GLU A 338 0.62 12.36 -46.29
CA GLU A 338 2.02 12.78 -46.12
C GLU A 338 2.45 12.76 -44.64
N PHE A 339 1.55 13.19 -43.74
CA PHE A 339 1.75 13.06 -42.29
C PHE A 339 1.87 11.59 -41.87
N ALA A 340 0.94 10.72 -42.30
CA ALA A 340 1.01 9.29 -41.99
C ALA A 340 2.30 8.65 -42.54
N ASP A 341 2.72 9.00 -43.76
CA ASP A 341 3.92 8.47 -44.40
C ASP A 341 5.22 8.94 -43.71
N GLN A 342 5.31 10.21 -43.28
CA GLN A 342 6.48 10.75 -42.56
C GLN A 342 6.70 10.08 -41.19
N TYR A 343 5.63 9.84 -40.42
CA TYR A 343 5.72 9.21 -39.11
C TYR A 343 5.82 7.68 -39.16
N MET A 344 5.53 7.06 -40.32
CA MET A 344 5.69 5.61 -40.59
C MET A 344 7.11 5.20 -41.02
N LEU A 345 7.87 6.08 -41.69
CA LEU A 345 9.17 5.76 -42.29
C LEU A 345 10.34 5.63 -41.29
N ARG A 346 10.13 5.90 -40.00
CA ARG A 346 11.15 5.75 -38.94
C ARG A 346 11.15 4.39 -38.23
N SER A 347 10.46 3.37 -38.76
CA SER A 347 10.65 1.97 -38.34
C SER A 347 11.53 1.23 -39.36
N PRO A 348 12.63 0.56 -38.95
CA PRO A 348 13.51 -0.11 -39.90
C PRO A 348 12.78 -1.30 -40.51
N ARG A 349 12.30 -1.13 -41.75
CA ARG A 349 11.79 -2.25 -42.56
C ARG A 349 12.92 -3.26 -42.74
N SER A 350 12.81 -4.41 -42.07
CA SER A 350 13.58 -5.59 -42.43
C SER A 350 13.32 -5.88 -43.91
N ARG A 351 14.37 -5.86 -44.74
CA ARG A 351 14.30 -6.27 -46.15
C ARG A 351 13.88 -7.74 -46.23
N ARG A 352 12.57 -8.01 -46.36
CA ARG A 352 12.09 -9.31 -46.87
C ARG A 352 12.47 -9.39 -48.35
N ARG A 353 13.42 -10.28 -48.67
CA ARG A 353 13.69 -10.76 -50.04
C ARG A 353 12.36 -11.25 -50.64
N ARG A 354 11.79 -10.45 -51.55
CA ARG A 354 10.66 -10.87 -52.38
C ARG A 354 11.26 -11.65 -53.55
N ARG A 355 11.06 -12.98 -53.56
CA ARG A 355 11.24 -13.82 -54.76
C ARG A 355 10.35 -13.24 -55.86
N GLN A 356 10.93 -12.80 -56.96
CA GLN A 356 10.18 -12.44 -58.16
C GLN A 356 9.70 -13.71 -58.89
N PRO A 357 8.50 -13.71 -59.48
CA PRO A 357 8.02 -14.78 -60.36
C PRO A 357 8.66 -14.68 -61.75
N ARG A 358 8.90 -15.84 -62.37
CA ARG A 358 9.34 -16.01 -63.76
C ARG A 358 8.32 -15.48 -64.76
N PRO A 359 8.80 -15.07 -65.95
CA PRO A 359 8.15 -15.46 -67.20
C PRO A 359 9.14 -16.13 -68.18
N CYS A 360 8.68 -17.19 -68.86
CA CYS A 360 9.20 -17.63 -70.18
C CYS A 360 8.51 -16.77 -71.27
N SER A 361 9.02 -16.48 -72.46
CA SER A 361 10.03 -17.13 -73.31
C SER A 361 10.47 -16.19 -74.47
N SER A 362 11.63 -16.50 -75.09
CA SER A 362 12.16 -16.12 -76.45
C SER A 362 12.38 -14.63 -76.75
N THR A 363 13.48 -14.12 -77.34
CA THR A 363 14.50 -14.65 -78.27
C THR A 363 15.65 -13.61 -78.41
N GLY A 364 16.89 -14.05 -78.67
CA GLY A 364 17.90 -13.31 -79.47
C GLY A 364 18.96 -12.45 -78.73
N PRO A 365 20.22 -12.36 -79.22
CA PRO A 365 21.40 -12.18 -78.35
C PRO A 365 22.22 -10.88 -78.55
N THR A 366 22.68 -10.27 -77.44
CA THR A 366 24.00 -9.57 -77.20
C THR A 366 24.49 -8.48 -78.19
N PRO A 367 25.58 -7.69 -77.93
CA PRO A 367 26.47 -7.63 -76.76
C PRO A 367 26.82 -6.20 -76.23
N SER A 368 27.35 -6.20 -75.00
CA SER A 368 28.55 -5.47 -74.50
C SER A 368 28.78 -3.95 -74.66
N GLY A 369 29.20 -3.33 -73.55
CA GLY A 369 30.07 -2.14 -73.48
C GLY A 369 30.06 -1.52 -72.08
N SER A 370 30.92 -1.99 -71.16
CA SER A 370 32.10 -1.27 -70.62
C SER A 370 31.76 0.07 -69.94
N VAL A 371 31.69 0.13 -68.60
CA VAL A 371 32.81 0.41 -67.67
C VAL A 371 33.47 1.77 -67.94
N GLU A 372 33.34 2.70 -67.00
CA GLU A 372 34.49 3.40 -66.40
C GLU A 372 34.10 4.13 -65.11
N GLU A 373 34.79 3.76 -64.02
CA GLU A 373 35.00 4.57 -62.83
C GLU A 373 36.12 5.58 -63.09
N ARG A 374 36.04 6.80 -62.52
CA ARG A 374 37.11 7.60 -61.85
C ARG A 374 36.38 8.65 -60.98
N LYS A 375 36.48 8.75 -59.65
CA LYS A 375 37.57 8.86 -58.67
C LYS A 375 38.24 10.25 -58.60
N ASP A 376 38.47 10.64 -57.34
CA ASP A 376 39.31 11.73 -56.80
C ASP A 376 38.66 13.12 -56.73
N GLY A 377 38.84 13.92 -55.69
CA GLY A 377 39.81 13.84 -54.60
C GLY A 377 39.52 14.84 -53.48
N ASP A 378 40.27 14.62 -52.42
CA ASP A 378 40.26 15.19 -51.06
C ASP A 378 41.08 16.49 -50.96
N SER A 379 40.81 17.33 -49.94
CA SER A 379 41.81 18.16 -49.24
C SER A 379 41.19 19.06 -48.14
N ASP A 380 41.42 18.67 -46.88
CA ASP A 380 42.00 19.41 -45.73
C ASP A 380 41.75 20.91 -45.49
N HIS A 381 41.40 21.29 -44.25
CA HIS A 381 42.36 21.78 -43.21
C HIS A 381 41.63 22.45 -42.03
N GLU A 382 42.08 22.16 -40.80
CA GLU A 382 41.62 22.73 -39.53
C GLU A 382 42.16 24.14 -39.24
N THR A 383 41.51 24.94 -38.39
CA THR A 383 42.14 25.53 -37.19
C THR A 383 41.20 26.47 -36.41
N THR A 384 41.28 26.28 -35.09
CA THR A 384 40.90 27.08 -33.91
C THR A 384 40.82 28.62 -34.04
N SER A 385 39.78 29.22 -33.43
CA SER A 385 39.91 30.44 -32.60
C SER A 385 38.65 30.70 -31.77
N SER A 386 38.86 31.13 -30.53
CA SER A 386 37.87 31.46 -29.50
C SER A 386 37.93 32.96 -29.17
N SER A 387 36.81 33.68 -29.16
CA SER A 387 36.52 34.79 -28.22
C SER A 387 35.17 35.49 -28.50
N GLU A 388 34.35 35.52 -27.44
CA GLU A 388 33.45 36.59 -26.97
C GLU A 388 32.35 37.21 -27.86
N CYS A 389 31.12 37.11 -27.32
CA CYS A 389 30.16 38.20 -27.05
C CYS A 389 28.78 38.11 -27.75
N ASN A 390 27.76 38.30 -26.89
CA ASN A 390 26.38 38.75 -27.11
C ASN A 390 25.30 37.80 -27.65
N SER A 391 24.46 37.37 -26.70
CA SER A 391 23.01 37.60 -26.67
C SER A 391 22.38 38.12 -27.96
N ARG A 392 21.67 37.24 -28.68
CA ARG A 392 20.52 37.62 -29.53
C ARG A 392 19.73 36.37 -29.91
N CYS A 393 18.48 36.32 -29.44
CA CYS A 393 17.45 35.44 -29.94
C CYS A 393 17.32 35.60 -31.47
N PRO A 394 17.34 34.52 -32.26
CA PRO A 394 16.86 34.56 -33.63
C PRO A 394 15.33 34.53 -33.61
N THR A 395 14.75 35.60 -34.14
CA THR A 395 13.34 35.72 -34.52
C THR A 395 12.88 34.52 -35.36
N PRO A 396 11.63 34.05 -35.18
CA PRO A 396 11.10 32.96 -35.97
C PRO A 396 10.83 33.43 -37.40
N THR A 397 11.44 32.74 -38.36
CA THR A 397 11.09 32.82 -39.78
C THR A 397 9.62 32.50 -39.94
N LYS A 398 8.83 33.47 -40.43
CA LYS A 398 7.40 33.35 -40.70
C LYS A 398 7.12 32.09 -41.53
N LEU A 399 6.56 31.06 -40.89
CA LEU A 399 5.78 30.03 -41.57
C LEU A 399 4.53 30.72 -42.14
N ARG A 400 4.31 30.53 -43.44
CA ARG A 400 3.16 31.04 -44.19
C ARG A 400 1.87 30.72 -43.43
N GLN A 401 1.09 31.77 -43.17
CA GLN A 401 -0.30 31.69 -42.74
C GLN A 401 -1.07 30.83 -43.77
N GLY A 402 -1.69 29.76 -43.30
CA GLY A 402 -2.71 29.05 -44.07
C GLY A 402 -3.88 30.00 -44.29
N GLU A 403 -4.21 30.24 -45.55
CA GLU A 403 -5.35 31.05 -45.97
C GLU A 403 -6.66 30.53 -45.36
N GLU A 404 -7.48 31.48 -44.89
CA GLU A 404 -8.84 31.27 -44.44
C GLU A 404 -9.69 30.69 -45.58
N LEU A 405 -10.15 29.46 -45.42
CA LEU A 405 -11.28 28.90 -46.17
C LEU A 405 -12.47 28.78 -45.21
N LEU A 406 -13.21 29.89 -45.07
CA LEU A 406 -14.57 29.87 -44.56
C LEU A 406 -15.48 29.28 -45.65
N GLY A 407 -16.04 28.10 -45.37
CA GLY A 407 -16.94 27.42 -46.30
C GLY A 407 -17.55 26.14 -45.74
N GLN A 408 -18.55 26.31 -44.86
CA GLN A 408 -19.63 25.42 -44.40
C GLN A 408 -19.61 25.18 -42.88
N GLY A 409 -20.64 25.76 -42.24
CA GLY A 409 -20.84 25.78 -40.80
C GLY A 409 -20.98 24.39 -40.19
N GLY A 410 -20.07 24.09 -39.27
CA GLY A 410 -20.31 23.18 -38.17
C GLY A 410 -20.32 23.99 -36.88
N ALA A 411 -21.26 23.69 -35.98
CA ALA A 411 -21.40 24.36 -34.68
C ALA A 411 -20.07 24.44 -33.88
N PRO A 412 -19.88 25.46 -33.01
CA PRO A 412 -18.72 25.52 -32.13
C PRO A 412 -18.59 24.21 -31.35
N GLN A 413 -17.48 23.54 -31.58
CA GLN A 413 -17.26 22.14 -31.21
C GLN A 413 -16.98 22.04 -29.71
N GLN A 414 -18.02 21.76 -28.92
CA GLN A 414 -17.88 21.64 -27.47
C GLN A 414 -17.18 20.31 -27.13
N TRP A 415 -15.95 20.40 -26.63
CA TRP A 415 -15.26 19.28 -25.98
C TRP A 415 -15.61 19.32 -24.50
N SER A 416 -16.03 18.18 -23.95
CA SER A 416 -16.20 18.07 -22.50
C SER A 416 -14.84 17.87 -21.83
N GLY A 417 -14.73 18.24 -20.54
CA GLY A 417 -13.50 17.97 -19.76
C GLY A 417 -13.12 16.48 -19.74
N ALA A 418 -14.12 15.61 -19.83
CA ALA A 418 -13.94 14.16 -19.96
C ALA A 418 -13.34 13.77 -21.32
N ASP A 419 -13.88 14.27 -22.43
CA ASP A 419 -13.38 13.97 -23.78
C ASP A 419 -11.92 14.45 -23.96
N GLU A 420 -11.58 15.63 -23.44
CA GLU A 420 -10.23 16.18 -23.52
C GLU A 420 -9.21 15.36 -22.73
N SER A 421 -9.59 14.97 -21.50
CA SER A 421 -8.75 14.12 -20.65
C SER A 421 -8.57 12.73 -21.28
N LEU A 422 -9.65 12.15 -21.80
CA LEU A 422 -9.63 10.85 -22.47
C LEU A 422 -8.77 10.89 -23.74
N PHE A 423 -8.86 11.96 -24.52
CA PHE A 423 -8.00 12.16 -25.68
C PHE A 423 -6.51 12.19 -25.30
N ARG A 424 -6.12 12.96 -24.27
CA ARG A 424 -4.72 13.00 -23.79
C ARG A 424 -4.23 11.64 -23.31
N VAL A 425 -5.08 10.89 -22.61
CA VAL A 425 -4.80 9.51 -22.19
C VAL A 425 -4.62 8.60 -23.40
N LEU A 426 -5.57 8.56 -24.33
CA LEU A 426 -5.51 7.67 -25.48
C LEU A 426 -4.37 8.03 -26.43
N HIS A 427 -4.08 9.32 -26.64
CA HIS A 427 -2.98 9.78 -27.47
C HIS A 427 -1.61 9.32 -26.93
N GLY A 428 -1.38 9.36 -25.61
CA GLY A 428 -0.11 8.84 -25.07
C GLY A 428 0.04 7.31 -25.20
N THR A 429 -1.04 6.57 -25.46
CA THR A 429 -1.03 5.10 -25.58
C THR A 429 -1.01 4.67 -27.05
N TYR A 430 -1.89 5.23 -27.87
CA TYR A 430 -2.09 4.92 -29.28
C TYR A 430 -1.30 5.84 -30.22
N TYR A 431 -0.58 6.83 -29.68
CA TYR A 431 0.19 7.83 -30.41
C TYR A 431 -0.67 8.48 -31.51
N ASN A 432 -0.22 8.41 -32.76
CA ASN A 432 -0.86 9.04 -33.91
C ASN A 432 -1.97 8.19 -34.54
N ASN A 433 -2.43 7.09 -33.93
CA ASN A 433 -3.55 6.30 -34.47
C ASN A 433 -4.90 6.93 -34.11
N PHE A 434 -5.24 8.03 -34.81
CA PHE A 434 -6.47 8.79 -34.58
C PHE A 434 -7.75 8.02 -34.91
N CYS A 435 -7.69 7.01 -35.79
CA CYS A 435 -8.83 6.13 -36.08
C CYS A 435 -9.25 5.35 -34.83
N SER A 436 -8.30 4.69 -34.16
CA SER A 436 -8.57 3.94 -32.93
C SER A 436 -8.96 4.87 -31.78
N ILE A 437 -8.34 6.04 -31.68
CA ILE A 437 -8.69 7.04 -30.65
C ILE A 437 -10.15 7.49 -30.80
N ALA A 438 -10.58 7.85 -32.01
CA ALA A 438 -11.96 8.26 -32.28
C ALA A 438 -12.95 7.12 -31.98
N ARG A 439 -12.62 5.88 -32.35
CA ARG A 439 -13.44 4.71 -32.04
C ARG A 439 -13.62 4.49 -30.52
N LEU A 440 -12.59 4.76 -29.73
CA LEU A 440 -12.63 4.59 -28.27
C LEU A 440 -13.31 5.74 -27.54
N ILE A 441 -13.20 6.97 -28.04
CA ILE A 441 -13.94 8.12 -27.50
C ILE A 441 -15.44 7.99 -27.80
N GLY A 442 -15.80 7.53 -28.99
CA GLY A 442 -17.20 7.27 -29.40
C GLY A 442 -18.04 8.53 -29.68
N THR A 443 -17.84 9.61 -28.92
CA THR A 443 -18.55 10.90 -29.05
C THR A 443 -17.97 11.79 -30.16
N LYS A 444 -16.76 11.50 -30.65
CA LYS A 444 -16.04 12.30 -31.66
C LYS A 444 -15.64 11.46 -32.87
N THR A 445 -15.69 12.05 -34.06
CA THR A 445 -15.27 11.41 -35.31
C THR A 445 -13.74 11.49 -35.51
N CYS A 446 -13.21 10.67 -36.42
CA CYS A 446 -11.77 10.63 -36.69
C CYS A 446 -11.21 11.97 -37.19
N LYS A 447 -11.94 12.66 -38.08
CA LYS A 447 -11.62 14.03 -38.49
C LYS A 447 -11.61 15.00 -37.31
N GLN A 448 -12.57 14.89 -36.39
CA GLN A 448 -12.66 15.76 -35.21
C GLN A 448 -11.51 15.54 -34.23
N VAL A 449 -11.04 14.30 -34.07
CA VAL A 449 -9.88 13.96 -33.23
C VAL A 449 -8.58 14.51 -33.83
N TYR A 450 -8.42 14.45 -35.16
CA TYR A 450 -7.25 14.99 -35.86
C TYR A 450 -7.17 16.53 -35.80
N VAL A 451 -8.31 17.22 -35.94
CA VAL A 451 -8.41 18.70 -35.95
C VAL A 451 -8.49 19.28 -34.52
N SER A 452 -8.37 18.45 -33.47
CA SER A 452 -8.47 18.91 -32.08
C SER A 452 -7.48 20.06 -31.78
N PRO A 453 -7.92 21.16 -31.15
CA PRO A 453 -7.09 22.34 -30.87
C PRO A 453 -6.06 22.13 -29.74
N LEU A 454 -5.99 20.92 -29.17
CA LEU A 454 -5.06 20.59 -28.09
C LEU A 454 -3.63 20.46 -28.66
N PRO A 455 -2.63 21.15 -28.08
CA PRO A 455 -1.30 21.26 -28.69
C PRO A 455 -0.64 19.88 -28.90
N GLN A 456 -0.28 19.58 -30.14
CA GLN A 456 0.42 18.36 -30.57
C GLN A 456 1.91 18.29 -30.11
N THR A 457 2.34 19.20 -29.23
CA THR A 457 3.73 19.34 -28.82
C THR A 457 4.00 18.68 -27.47
N CYS A 458 4.33 17.39 -27.51
CA CYS A 458 5.16 16.70 -26.51
C CYS A 458 5.71 15.41 -27.16
N LEU A 459 6.68 15.55 -28.06
CA LEU A 459 7.45 14.44 -28.62
C LEU A 459 8.71 14.20 -27.77
N PRO A 460 8.89 13.03 -27.14
CA PRO A 460 10.20 12.63 -26.63
C PRO A 460 11.15 12.33 -27.80
N SER A 461 12.36 12.88 -27.73
CA SER A 461 13.47 12.57 -28.65
C SER A 461 13.84 11.08 -28.59
N HIS A 462 13.69 10.37 -29.71
CA HIS A 462 14.22 9.02 -29.89
C HIS A 462 15.74 9.05 -30.13
N ARG A 463 16.54 8.42 -29.27
CA ARG A 463 17.92 8.01 -29.59
C ARG A 463 17.91 6.60 -30.24
N PRO A 464 18.61 6.38 -31.36
CA PRO A 464 18.70 5.07 -31.99
C PRO A 464 19.69 4.16 -31.26
N VAL A 465 19.28 2.91 -30.97
CA VAL A 465 20.15 1.84 -30.48
C VAL A 465 20.43 0.88 -31.64
N SER A 466 21.70 0.61 -31.90
CA SER A 466 22.18 -0.26 -32.99
C SER A 466 21.82 -1.73 -32.77
N PRO A 467 21.53 -2.50 -33.84
CA PRO A 467 21.30 -3.93 -33.75
C PRO A 467 22.62 -4.70 -33.76
N LEU A 468 22.90 -5.47 -32.69
CA LEU A 468 23.96 -6.49 -32.71
C LEU A 468 23.35 -7.89 -32.59
N THR A 469 23.90 -8.76 -33.42
CA THR A 469 23.55 -10.15 -33.70
C THR A 469 23.72 -11.09 -32.51
N ALA A 470 22.76 -12.02 -32.35
CA ALA A 470 22.72 -13.03 -31.31
C ALA A 470 23.76 -14.17 -31.50
N PRO A 471 24.41 -14.65 -30.42
CA PRO A 471 25.00 -15.99 -30.35
C PRO A 471 24.18 -16.96 -29.46
N PRO A 472 24.45 -18.29 -29.51
CA PRO A 472 23.55 -19.31 -28.98
C PRO A 472 23.59 -19.48 -27.45
N LEU A 473 22.41 -19.52 -26.83
CA LEU A 473 22.10 -19.69 -25.40
C LEU A 473 22.43 -21.09 -24.80
N LEU A 474 23.54 -21.71 -25.19
CA LEU A 474 23.97 -23.01 -24.63
C LEU A 474 25.16 -22.89 -23.66
N LEU A 475 25.89 -21.76 -23.65
CA LEU A 475 27.02 -21.55 -22.73
C LEU A 475 26.61 -21.05 -21.33
N LEU A 476 25.48 -20.32 -21.21
CA LEU A 476 25.02 -19.73 -19.95
C LEU A 476 24.63 -20.80 -18.91
N PHE A 477 24.09 -21.94 -19.33
CA PHE A 477 23.59 -22.97 -18.42
C PHE A 477 24.70 -23.63 -17.57
N ARG A 478 25.92 -23.74 -18.11
CA ARG A 478 27.08 -24.32 -17.40
C ARG A 478 27.75 -23.36 -16.43
N LEU A 479 27.64 -22.05 -16.65
CA LEU A 479 28.13 -21.02 -15.73
C LEU A 479 27.20 -20.91 -14.51
N TRP A 480 25.90 -21.06 -14.71
CA TRP A 480 24.85 -20.93 -13.68
C TRP A 480 24.91 -22.00 -12.60
N ALA A 481 25.14 -23.26 -12.97
CA ALA A 481 25.30 -24.35 -12.00
C ALA A 481 26.55 -24.17 -11.10
N LYS A 482 27.60 -23.50 -11.59
CA LYS A 482 28.83 -23.19 -10.82
C LYS A 482 28.66 -22.01 -9.86
N ILE A 483 27.80 -21.03 -10.19
CA ILE A 483 27.51 -19.89 -9.32
C ILE A 483 26.65 -20.33 -8.12
N GLN A 484 25.69 -21.24 -8.34
CA GLN A 484 24.85 -21.77 -7.27
C GLN A 484 25.64 -22.60 -6.25
N LEU A 485 26.53 -23.50 -6.71
CA LEU A 485 27.37 -24.33 -5.83
C LEU A 485 28.39 -23.51 -5.01
N LYS A 486 28.75 -22.30 -5.45
CA LYS A 486 29.56 -21.37 -4.64
C LYS A 486 28.74 -20.60 -3.62
N LYS A 487 27.41 -20.51 -3.79
CA LYS A 487 26.50 -19.69 -3.00
C LYS A 487 25.98 -20.40 -1.74
N ASP A 488 26.00 -21.74 -1.72
CA ASP A 488 25.65 -22.54 -0.53
C ASP A 488 26.71 -22.48 0.59
N ASN A 489 27.81 -21.72 0.43
CA ASN A 489 28.94 -21.70 1.35
C ASN A 489 29.20 -20.33 2.02
N SER A 490 28.26 -19.38 1.94
CA SER A 490 28.35 -18.09 2.65
C SER A 490 27.01 -17.69 3.23
N SER A 491 26.92 -17.65 4.57
CA SER A 491 25.87 -17.08 5.45
C SER A 491 24.40 -17.23 4.98
N ASN A 492 23.60 -17.98 5.76
CA ASN A 492 22.16 -18.32 5.60
C ASN A 492 21.15 -17.14 5.47
N GLN A 493 21.59 -15.94 5.12
CA GLN A 493 20.76 -14.75 5.03
C GLN A 493 19.99 -14.71 3.71
N VAL A 494 18.67 -14.86 3.80
CA VAL A 494 17.73 -14.72 2.67
C VAL A 494 16.96 -13.43 2.85
N TYR A 495 17.00 -12.54 1.87
CA TYR A 495 16.30 -11.25 1.90
C TYR A 495 15.07 -11.25 0.99
N ASN A 496 14.06 -10.46 1.31
CA ASN A 496 12.85 -10.37 0.54
C ASN A 496 13.09 -9.75 -0.85
N TYR A 497 12.41 -10.29 -1.87
CA TYR A 497 12.58 -9.82 -3.24
C TYR A 497 11.85 -8.51 -3.50
N GLN A 498 12.58 -7.54 -4.05
CA GLN A 498 12.04 -6.29 -4.58
C GLN A 498 12.50 -6.07 -6.03
N PRO A 499 11.60 -5.63 -6.94
CA PRO A 499 11.99 -5.37 -8.32
C PRO A 499 12.98 -4.20 -8.43
N CYS A 500 14.13 -4.43 -9.06
CA CYS A 500 15.06 -3.33 -9.37
C CYS A 500 14.56 -2.45 -10.54
N ASP A 501 14.89 -1.16 -10.47
CA ASP A 501 14.65 -0.17 -11.52
C ASP A 501 15.83 0.80 -11.60
N HIS A 502 16.68 0.61 -12.61
CA HIS A 502 17.86 1.44 -12.86
C HIS A 502 18.05 1.56 -14.39
N PRO A 503 17.37 2.53 -15.06
CA PRO A 503 17.19 2.54 -16.51
C PRO A 503 18.48 2.70 -17.33
N GLU A 504 19.54 3.27 -16.76
CA GLU A 504 20.80 3.57 -17.46
C GLU A 504 21.96 2.60 -17.12
N HIS A 505 21.76 1.69 -16.17
CA HIS A 505 22.81 0.78 -15.69
C HIS A 505 22.39 -0.69 -15.81
N PRO A 506 23.33 -1.62 -16.10
CA PRO A 506 23.04 -3.05 -16.05
C PRO A 506 22.88 -3.54 -14.60
N CYS A 507 22.36 -4.76 -14.41
CA CYS A 507 22.33 -5.38 -13.08
C CYS A 507 23.73 -5.88 -12.68
N ASP A 508 24.57 -4.99 -12.18
CA ASP A 508 25.89 -5.29 -11.62
C ASP A 508 25.85 -5.36 -10.08
N SER A 509 27.00 -5.23 -9.42
CA SER A 509 27.11 -5.25 -7.95
C SER A 509 26.34 -4.14 -7.23
N SER A 510 25.95 -3.06 -7.93
CA SER A 510 25.13 -1.98 -7.38
C SER A 510 23.63 -2.25 -7.46
N CYS A 511 23.23 -3.29 -8.19
CA CYS A 511 21.83 -3.66 -8.36
C CYS A 511 21.26 -4.21 -7.04
N PRO A 512 20.12 -3.70 -6.53
CA PRO A 512 19.49 -4.21 -5.31
C PRO A 512 19.23 -5.72 -5.35
N CYS A 513 18.88 -6.28 -6.51
CA CYS A 513 18.70 -7.72 -6.66
C CYS A 513 20.04 -8.47 -6.44
N VAL A 514 21.14 -7.99 -7.03
CA VAL A 514 22.46 -8.65 -6.89
C VAL A 514 23.00 -8.50 -5.46
N MET A 515 22.84 -7.31 -4.86
CA MET A 515 23.24 -7.03 -3.47
C MET A 515 22.53 -7.94 -2.46
N THR A 516 21.22 -8.12 -2.63
CA THR A 516 20.41 -9.04 -1.80
C THR A 516 20.58 -10.51 -2.19
N GLN A 517 21.46 -10.80 -3.15
CA GLN A 517 21.67 -12.11 -3.75
C GLN A 517 20.37 -12.74 -4.30
N ASN A 518 19.43 -11.93 -4.77
CA ASN A 518 18.22 -12.38 -5.43
C ASN A 518 18.37 -12.37 -6.96
N PHE A 519 17.65 -13.28 -7.62
CA PHE A 519 17.51 -13.22 -9.08
C PHE A 519 16.60 -12.05 -9.47
N CYS A 520 16.86 -11.46 -10.63
CA CYS A 520 15.90 -10.54 -11.24
C CYS A 520 14.69 -11.33 -11.76
N GLU A 521 13.48 -10.87 -11.45
CA GLU A 521 12.24 -11.49 -11.93
C GLU A 521 11.61 -10.69 -13.06
N LYS A 522 10.54 -11.22 -13.66
CA LYS A 522 9.72 -10.54 -14.67
C LYS A 522 9.20 -9.16 -14.26
N PHE A 523 9.22 -8.81 -12.97
CA PHE A 523 8.79 -7.52 -12.45
C PHE A 523 9.90 -6.45 -12.50
N CYS A 524 11.17 -6.83 -12.56
CA CYS A 524 12.29 -5.89 -12.67
C CYS A 524 12.23 -5.11 -13.98
N GLN A 525 12.70 -3.85 -13.96
CA GLN A 525 12.76 -2.97 -15.14
C GLN A 525 14.11 -2.99 -15.87
N CYS A 526 15.04 -3.84 -15.43
CA CYS A 526 16.30 -4.09 -16.13
C CYS A 526 16.09 -4.73 -17.52
N ASP A 527 17.15 -4.82 -18.32
CA ASP A 527 17.06 -5.34 -19.70
C ASP A 527 16.48 -6.77 -19.77
N GLN A 528 15.79 -7.10 -20.87
CA GLN A 528 15.23 -8.44 -21.11
C GLN A 528 16.31 -9.51 -21.16
N GLU A 529 17.51 -9.14 -21.61
CA GLU A 529 18.69 -10.02 -21.69
C GLU A 529 19.58 -9.94 -20.42
N CYS A 530 19.07 -9.38 -19.33
CA CYS A 530 19.82 -9.30 -18.07
C CYS A 530 20.28 -10.69 -17.60
N GLN A 531 21.59 -10.83 -17.35
CA GLN A 531 22.21 -12.08 -16.95
C GLN A 531 21.79 -12.57 -15.56
N ASN A 532 21.26 -11.69 -14.70
CA ASN A 532 20.75 -12.06 -13.38
C ASN A 532 19.27 -12.48 -13.42
N ARG A 533 18.59 -12.44 -14.58
CA ARG A 533 17.18 -12.82 -14.69
C ARG A 533 16.98 -14.33 -14.69
N PHE A 534 16.10 -14.82 -13.82
CA PHE A 534 15.79 -16.24 -13.79
C PHE A 534 15.07 -16.68 -15.10
N PRO A 535 15.58 -17.67 -15.85
CA PRO A 535 15.09 -17.98 -17.20
C PRO A 535 13.87 -18.91 -17.21
N GLY A 536 13.47 -19.47 -16.06
CA GLY A 536 12.48 -20.54 -15.99
C GLY A 536 13.06 -21.93 -16.31
N CYS A 537 12.18 -22.91 -16.50
CA CYS A 537 12.56 -24.27 -16.89
C CYS A 537 12.01 -24.65 -18.27
N ARG A 538 12.67 -25.61 -18.93
CA ARG A 538 12.23 -26.25 -20.18
C ARG A 538 11.86 -27.72 -19.98
N CYS A 539 11.42 -28.07 -18.78
CA CYS A 539 11.01 -29.44 -18.45
C CYS A 539 9.75 -29.84 -19.23
N LYS A 540 9.54 -31.14 -19.41
CA LYS A 540 8.33 -31.69 -20.06
C LYS A 540 7.17 -31.91 -19.08
N THR A 541 7.45 -32.28 -17.83
CA THR A 541 6.43 -32.57 -16.80
C THR A 541 7.07 -32.62 -15.40
N GLN A 542 6.23 -32.69 -14.37
CA GLN A 542 6.49 -32.89 -12.94
C GLN A 542 7.31 -31.82 -12.22
N CYS A 543 8.50 -31.46 -12.71
CA CYS A 543 9.36 -30.44 -12.10
C CYS A 543 9.65 -30.63 -10.60
N ASN A 544 9.63 -31.86 -10.08
CA ASN A 544 9.77 -32.18 -8.65
C ASN A 544 11.12 -32.83 -8.30
N THR A 545 12.11 -32.74 -9.19
CA THR A 545 13.46 -33.30 -8.99
C THR A 545 14.52 -32.24 -9.25
N LYS A 546 15.75 -32.51 -8.78
CA LYS A 546 16.92 -31.64 -9.00
C LYS A 546 17.29 -31.41 -10.48
N GLN A 547 16.69 -32.15 -11.41
CA GLN A 547 16.84 -31.91 -12.85
C GLN A 547 16.13 -30.62 -13.30
N CYS A 548 15.10 -30.19 -12.58
CA CYS A 548 14.41 -28.93 -12.86
C CYS A 548 15.16 -27.77 -12.19
N PRO A 549 15.59 -26.74 -12.95
CA PRO A 549 16.25 -25.56 -12.39
C PRO A 549 15.40 -24.83 -11.35
N CYS A 550 14.07 -24.76 -11.56
CA CYS A 550 13.16 -24.14 -10.59
C CYS A 550 13.20 -24.87 -9.25
N TYR A 551 13.03 -26.20 -9.27
CA TYR A 551 13.02 -27.01 -8.06
C TYR A 551 14.36 -27.01 -7.34
N LEU A 552 15.46 -27.11 -8.10
CA LEU A 552 16.82 -27.03 -7.56
C LEU A 552 17.09 -25.69 -6.89
N ALA A 553 16.62 -24.59 -7.47
CA ALA A 553 16.74 -23.25 -6.91
C ALA A 553 15.72 -22.96 -5.79
N VAL A 554 14.93 -23.96 -5.35
CA VAL A 554 13.90 -23.79 -4.32
C VAL A 554 12.83 -22.76 -4.73
N ARG A 555 12.39 -22.86 -5.98
CA ARG A 555 11.37 -21.98 -6.59
C ARG A 555 10.25 -22.79 -7.21
N GLU A 556 9.02 -22.28 -7.15
CA GLU A 556 7.95 -22.79 -8.02
C GLU A 556 8.17 -22.36 -9.48
N CYS A 557 7.58 -23.11 -10.41
CA CYS A 557 7.63 -22.81 -11.83
C CYS A 557 6.77 -21.58 -12.14
N ASP A 558 7.43 -20.51 -12.60
CA ASP A 558 6.76 -19.28 -13.04
C ASP A 558 5.88 -19.57 -14.27
N PRO A 559 4.58 -19.21 -14.26
CA PRO A 559 3.66 -19.47 -15.35
C PRO A 559 3.93 -18.66 -16.62
N ASP A 560 4.65 -17.54 -16.54
CA ASP A 560 5.00 -16.69 -17.70
C ASP A 560 6.34 -17.12 -18.34
N LEU A 561 7.15 -17.91 -17.64
CA LEU A 561 8.47 -18.37 -18.11
C LEU A 561 8.50 -19.88 -18.41
N CYS A 562 7.87 -20.70 -17.57
CA CYS A 562 7.92 -22.17 -17.63
C CYS A 562 6.82 -22.73 -18.55
N LEU A 563 6.87 -22.34 -19.82
CA LEU A 563 5.80 -22.59 -20.79
C LEU A 563 5.68 -24.05 -21.28
N THR A 564 6.67 -24.90 -20.98
CA THR A 564 6.72 -26.29 -21.49
C THR A 564 6.36 -27.36 -20.47
N CYS A 565 6.49 -27.07 -19.18
CA CYS A 565 6.31 -28.06 -18.12
C CYS A 565 4.86 -28.18 -17.63
N GLY A 566 3.99 -27.33 -18.16
CA GLY A 566 2.58 -27.21 -17.83
C GLY A 566 2.23 -26.23 -16.72
N ALA A 567 3.19 -25.44 -16.21
CA ALA A 567 2.88 -24.40 -15.23
C ALA A 567 1.91 -23.33 -15.78
N SER A 568 2.03 -23.05 -17.09
CA SER A 568 1.18 -22.14 -17.87
C SER A 568 -0.11 -22.77 -18.43
N ASP A 569 -0.34 -24.08 -18.20
CA ASP A 569 -1.52 -24.78 -18.73
C ASP A 569 -2.81 -24.24 -18.11
N ARG A 570 -3.97 -24.60 -18.69
CA ARG A 570 -5.31 -24.11 -18.30
C ARG A 570 -5.49 -24.02 -16.78
N TRP A 571 -5.88 -22.84 -16.31
CA TRP A 571 -5.97 -22.49 -14.90
C TRP A 571 -7.11 -23.21 -14.16
N ASP A 572 -8.15 -23.63 -14.87
CA ASP A 572 -9.30 -24.32 -14.27
C ASP A 572 -9.02 -25.78 -13.89
N ASN A 573 -8.00 -26.39 -14.50
CA ASN A 573 -7.67 -27.78 -14.22
C ASN A 573 -6.78 -27.89 -12.97
N LYS A 574 -7.28 -28.58 -11.94
CA LYS A 574 -6.53 -28.88 -10.71
C LYS A 574 -5.44 -29.94 -10.93
N GLN A 575 -5.56 -30.75 -11.97
CA GLN A 575 -4.57 -31.76 -12.32
C GLN A 575 -3.65 -31.21 -13.41
N VAL A 576 -2.53 -30.65 -12.96
CA VAL A 576 -1.52 -30.02 -13.83
C VAL A 576 -0.35 -30.99 -14.01
N SER A 577 0.24 -30.99 -15.19
CA SER A 577 1.42 -31.83 -15.48
C SER A 577 2.64 -31.39 -14.66
N CYS A 578 2.77 -30.10 -14.34
CA CYS A 578 3.74 -29.56 -13.40
C CYS A 578 3.28 -29.79 -11.95
N LYS A 579 4.12 -30.43 -11.13
CA LYS A 579 3.90 -30.60 -9.68
C LYS A 579 4.58 -29.53 -8.82
N ASN A 580 5.25 -28.56 -9.45
CA ASN A 580 6.01 -27.48 -8.80
C ASN A 580 5.32 -26.12 -8.99
N CYS A 581 3.99 -26.09 -8.87
CA CYS A 581 3.15 -24.89 -8.96
C CYS A 581 1.92 -25.01 -8.04
N SER A 582 2.05 -25.76 -6.95
CA SER A 582 0.96 -26.12 -6.05
C SER A 582 0.60 -24.97 -5.11
N ILE A 583 1.60 -24.21 -4.63
CA ILE A 583 1.42 -23.07 -3.73
C ILE A 583 0.76 -21.92 -4.51
N GLN A 584 1.26 -21.55 -5.69
CA GLN A 584 0.67 -20.47 -6.50
C GLN A 584 -0.77 -20.76 -6.94
N ARG A 585 -1.12 -22.03 -7.17
CA ARG A 585 -2.49 -22.45 -7.54
C ARG A 585 -3.37 -22.79 -6.33
N GLY A 586 -2.82 -22.82 -5.12
CA GLY A 586 -3.56 -23.19 -3.91
C GLY A 586 -4.06 -24.64 -3.92
N LEU A 587 -3.33 -25.57 -4.53
CA LEU A 587 -3.66 -27.01 -4.64
C LEU A 587 -3.41 -27.76 -3.32
N LYS A 588 -3.94 -27.24 -2.22
CA LYS A 588 -3.84 -27.85 -0.89
C LYS A 588 -4.74 -29.08 -0.74
N LYS A 589 -4.33 -29.99 0.12
CA LYS A 589 -5.09 -31.16 0.56
C LYS A 589 -6.19 -30.75 1.54
N HIS A 590 -7.19 -31.61 1.68
CA HIS A 590 -8.28 -31.37 2.60
C HIS A 590 -7.85 -31.77 4.03
N LEU A 591 -7.85 -30.79 4.93
CA LEU A 591 -7.53 -30.94 6.34
C LEU A 591 -8.78 -30.88 7.23
N LEU A 592 -8.77 -31.71 8.27
CA LEU A 592 -9.77 -31.81 9.34
C LEU A 592 -9.18 -31.22 10.63
N LEU A 593 -10.07 -30.75 11.51
CA LEU A 593 -9.72 -30.19 12.83
C LEU A 593 -10.39 -31.07 13.89
N ALA A 594 -9.62 -31.54 14.86
CA ALA A 594 -10.09 -32.30 16.01
C ALA A 594 -9.14 -32.05 17.20
N PRO A 595 -9.55 -32.37 18.45
CA PRO A 595 -8.62 -32.38 19.58
C PRO A 595 -7.38 -33.23 19.24
N SER A 596 -6.19 -32.73 19.56
CA SER A 596 -4.93 -33.45 19.33
C SER A 596 -4.78 -34.58 20.33
N ASP A 597 -4.08 -35.64 19.93
CA ASP A 597 -3.67 -36.70 20.85
C ASP A 597 -2.52 -36.27 21.77
N VAL A 598 -1.87 -35.12 21.48
CA VAL A 598 -0.77 -34.55 22.27
C VAL A 598 -1.27 -33.42 23.18
N ALA A 599 -1.71 -32.31 22.59
CA ALA A 599 -2.18 -31.14 23.34
C ALA A 599 -3.06 -30.23 22.48
N GLY A 600 -4.12 -29.70 23.07
CA GLY A 600 -4.96 -28.70 22.43
C GLY A 600 -5.67 -29.20 21.18
N TRP A 601 -5.59 -28.42 20.10
CA TRP A 601 -6.16 -28.74 18.80
C TRP A 601 -5.09 -29.30 17.85
N GLY A 602 -5.45 -30.31 17.06
CA GLY A 602 -4.61 -30.90 16.03
C GLY A 602 -5.26 -30.82 14.64
N THR A 603 -4.45 -30.96 13.59
CA THR A 603 -4.96 -31.07 12.22
C THR A 603 -4.67 -32.43 11.61
N PHE A 604 -5.68 -32.99 10.96
CA PHE A 604 -5.67 -34.36 10.46
C PHE A 604 -5.92 -34.38 8.96
N ILE A 605 -5.27 -35.28 8.23
CA ILE A 605 -5.39 -35.33 6.78
C ILE A 605 -6.57 -36.21 6.33
N LYS A 606 -7.41 -35.70 5.42
CA LYS A 606 -8.60 -36.45 4.95
C LYS A 606 -8.26 -37.57 3.97
N GLU A 607 -7.19 -37.41 3.20
CA GLU A 607 -6.81 -38.30 2.10
C GLU A 607 -5.33 -38.70 2.24
N PRO A 608 -4.93 -39.91 1.81
CA PRO A 608 -3.54 -40.32 1.91
C PRO A 608 -2.63 -39.47 1.01
N VAL A 609 -1.41 -39.22 1.48
CA VAL A 609 -0.43 -38.35 0.81
C VAL A 609 0.92 -39.06 0.70
N GLN A 610 1.56 -38.93 -0.46
CA GLN A 610 2.86 -39.53 -0.73
C GLN A 610 4.01 -38.69 -0.18
N LYS A 611 5.18 -39.31 0.01
CA LYS A 611 6.39 -38.59 0.43
C LYS A 611 6.72 -37.44 -0.53
N ASN A 612 7.09 -36.30 0.03
CA ASN A 612 7.39 -35.02 -0.62
C ASN A 612 6.22 -34.37 -1.38
N GLU A 613 5.00 -34.86 -1.19
CA GLU A 613 3.82 -34.24 -1.77
C GLU A 613 3.39 -33.02 -0.94
N PHE A 614 2.89 -31.99 -1.63
CA PHE A 614 2.41 -30.76 -1.03
C PHE A 614 1.10 -30.99 -0.27
N ILE A 615 1.04 -30.52 0.98
CA ILE A 615 -0.13 -30.63 1.85
C ILE A 615 -0.88 -29.31 1.87
N SER A 616 -0.24 -28.25 2.37
CA SER A 616 -0.82 -26.91 2.43
C SER A 616 0.29 -25.89 2.53
N GLU A 617 -0.01 -24.65 2.18
CA GLU A 617 0.82 -23.52 2.58
C GLU A 617 0.53 -23.16 4.04
N TYR A 618 1.52 -22.71 4.78
CA TYR A 618 1.34 -22.09 6.09
C TYR A 618 1.08 -20.59 5.89
N CYS A 619 -0.18 -20.18 6.00
CA CYS A 619 -0.58 -18.79 5.79
C CYS A 619 -0.72 -18.03 7.10
N GLY A 620 -0.37 -16.76 7.10
CA GLY A 620 -0.52 -15.87 8.24
C GLY A 620 -0.41 -14.38 7.89
N GLU A 621 -0.41 -13.54 8.91
CA GLU A 621 0.00 -12.14 8.79
C GLU A 621 1.50 -12.08 8.48
N LEU A 622 1.91 -11.23 7.55
CA LEU A 622 3.30 -10.98 7.22
C LEU A 622 3.71 -9.70 7.95
N ILE A 623 4.62 -9.84 8.92
CA ILE A 623 5.04 -8.78 9.84
C ILE A 623 6.57 -8.63 9.80
N SER A 624 7.09 -7.48 10.22
CA SER A 624 8.54 -7.26 10.36
C SER A 624 9.13 -8.16 11.47
N GLN A 625 10.46 -8.26 11.53
CA GLN A 625 11.14 -8.93 12.65
C GLN A 625 10.87 -8.20 13.98
N ASP A 626 10.90 -6.87 13.99
CA ASP A 626 10.67 -6.07 15.19
C ASP A 626 9.25 -6.28 15.76
N GLU A 627 8.24 -6.33 14.89
CA GLU A 627 6.86 -6.63 15.28
C GLU A 627 6.71 -8.08 15.76
N ALA A 628 7.42 -9.03 15.12
CA ALA A 628 7.44 -10.42 15.56
C ALA A 628 8.05 -10.57 16.96
N ASP A 629 9.13 -9.84 17.28
CA ASP A 629 9.75 -9.83 18.61
C ASP A 629 8.82 -9.22 19.67
N ARG A 630 8.12 -8.12 19.34
CA ARG A 630 7.10 -7.52 20.21
C ARG A 630 5.98 -8.51 20.53
N ARG A 631 5.41 -9.15 19.50
CA ARG A 631 4.35 -10.16 19.67
C ARG A 631 4.87 -11.41 20.37
N GLY A 632 6.10 -11.81 20.08
CA GLY A 632 6.79 -12.97 20.63
C GLY A 632 6.84 -12.94 22.16
N ARG A 633 7.20 -11.80 22.76
CA ARG A 633 7.19 -11.63 24.23
C ARG A 633 5.83 -11.92 24.87
N ILE A 634 4.74 -11.48 24.24
CA ILE A 634 3.38 -11.76 24.72
C ILE A 634 3.06 -13.25 24.55
N TYR A 635 3.38 -13.82 23.40
CA TYR A 635 3.14 -15.23 23.08
C TYR A 635 3.94 -16.18 23.99
N ASP A 636 5.13 -15.77 24.38
CA ASP A 636 5.99 -16.51 25.30
C ASP A 636 5.41 -16.61 26.69
N LYS A 637 4.63 -15.61 27.13
CA LYS A 637 3.92 -15.64 28.41
C LYS A 637 2.66 -16.51 28.33
N TYR A 638 1.99 -16.52 27.18
CA TYR A 638 0.86 -17.42 26.90
C TYR A 638 1.26 -18.87 26.59
N MET A 639 2.56 -19.17 26.55
CA MET A 639 3.08 -20.50 26.21
C MET A 639 2.62 -21.00 24.82
N SER A 640 2.33 -20.09 23.89
CA SER A 640 1.79 -20.45 22.57
C SER A 640 2.21 -19.44 21.51
N SER A 641 3.04 -19.87 20.56
CA SER A 641 3.53 -19.06 19.44
C SER A 641 3.23 -19.71 18.10
N PHE A 642 2.68 -18.93 17.17
CA PHE A 642 2.41 -19.32 15.78
C PHE A 642 3.30 -18.56 14.77
N LEU A 643 4.40 -17.98 15.26
CA LEU A 643 5.39 -17.26 14.47
C LEU A 643 6.26 -18.24 13.67
N PHE A 644 6.37 -18.03 12.37
CA PHE A 644 7.21 -18.80 11.48
C PHE A 644 8.11 -17.86 10.68
N ASN A 645 9.42 -17.92 10.93
CA ASN A 645 10.38 -17.07 10.23
C ASN A 645 10.41 -17.37 8.71
N LEU A 646 10.18 -16.35 7.89
CA LEU A 646 10.09 -16.50 6.43
C LEU A 646 11.41 -16.15 5.74
N ASN A 647 11.98 -15.00 6.09
CA ASN A 647 13.24 -14.46 5.59
C ASN A 647 13.75 -13.38 6.57
N ASN A 648 14.91 -12.78 6.31
CA ASN A 648 15.50 -11.80 7.22
C ASN A 648 14.64 -10.55 7.46
N ASP A 649 13.72 -10.23 6.54
CA ASP A 649 12.93 -9.01 6.61
C ASP A 649 11.55 -9.26 7.25
N PHE A 650 10.99 -10.47 7.10
CA PHE A 650 9.62 -10.77 7.48
C PHE A 650 9.44 -12.12 8.18
N VAL A 651 8.43 -12.16 9.06
CA VAL A 651 7.93 -13.36 9.75
C VAL A 651 6.46 -13.56 9.39
N VAL A 652 6.02 -14.82 9.30
CA VAL A 652 4.60 -15.16 9.12
C VAL A 652 3.99 -15.51 10.48
N ASP A 653 3.03 -14.72 10.93
CA ASP A 653 2.29 -14.90 12.18
C ASP A 653 0.88 -15.45 11.90
N ALA A 654 0.64 -16.71 12.26
CA ALA A 654 -0.69 -17.31 12.08
C ALA A 654 -1.65 -17.05 13.25
N THR A 655 -1.27 -16.27 14.27
CA THR A 655 -2.03 -16.11 15.53
C THR A 655 -3.43 -15.54 15.31
N ARG A 656 -3.51 -14.35 14.70
CA ARG A 656 -4.77 -13.61 14.47
C ARG A 656 -5.46 -14.04 13.17
N LYS A 657 -4.68 -14.28 12.12
CA LYS A 657 -5.17 -14.71 10.81
C LYS A 657 -4.30 -15.86 10.30
N GLY A 658 -4.89 -16.88 9.72
CA GLY A 658 -4.12 -18.03 9.24
C GLY A 658 -4.97 -19.03 8.48
N ASN A 659 -4.53 -20.28 8.35
CA ASN A 659 -5.32 -21.33 7.70
C ASN A 659 -5.22 -22.65 8.49
N LYS A 660 -5.94 -23.68 8.04
CA LYS A 660 -6.10 -24.94 8.82
C LYS A 660 -4.78 -25.62 9.22
N ILE A 661 -3.70 -25.45 8.45
CA ILE A 661 -2.41 -26.09 8.78
C ILE A 661 -1.72 -25.45 10.00
N ARG A 662 -2.20 -24.30 10.50
CA ARG A 662 -1.70 -23.68 11.75
C ARG A 662 -1.85 -24.57 13.00
N PHE A 663 -2.73 -25.59 12.92
CA PHE A 663 -2.97 -26.55 14.00
C PHE A 663 -2.14 -27.84 13.83
N ALA A 664 -1.20 -27.89 12.88
CA ALA A 664 -0.24 -28.99 12.81
C ALA A 664 0.78 -28.81 13.93
N ASN A 665 0.77 -29.69 14.92
CA ASN A 665 1.54 -29.54 16.14
C ASN A 665 3.05 -29.76 15.92
N HIS A 666 3.82 -29.35 16.93
CA HIS A 666 5.25 -29.65 16.99
C HIS A 666 5.48 -31.14 17.27
N SER A 667 6.50 -31.72 16.63
CA SER A 667 7.10 -32.99 17.04
C SER A 667 8.57 -33.04 16.65
N VAL A 668 9.41 -33.69 17.46
CA VAL A 668 10.83 -33.94 17.12
C VAL A 668 10.95 -35.01 16.03
N ASN A 669 9.97 -35.92 15.94
CA ASN A 669 9.87 -36.97 14.93
C ASN A 669 8.69 -36.76 13.96
N PRO A 670 8.64 -35.62 13.22
CA PRO A 670 7.46 -35.23 12.50
C PRO A 670 7.21 -36.07 11.25
N ASN A 671 5.95 -36.13 10.82
CA ASN A 671 5.56 -36.71 9.54
C ASN A 671 5.52 -35.68 8.38
N CYS A 672 5.64 -34.39 8.67
CA CYS A 672 5.73 -33.29 7.70
C CYS A 672 7.04 -32.50 7.86
N TYR A 673 7.37 -31.72 6.83
CA TYR A 673 8.43 -30.71 6.91
C TYR A 673 7.98 -29.43 6.20
N ALA A 674 8.45 -28.29 6.70
CA ALA A 674 8.25 -26.99 6.09
C ALA A 674 9.40 -26.63 5.16
N LYS A 675 9.09 -25.94 4.07
CA LYS A 675 10.07 -25.40 3.13
C LYS A 675 9.62 -24.02 2.66
N VAL A 676 10.46 -23.00 2.87
CA VAL A 676 10.26 -21.68 2.26
C VAL A 676 10.61 -21.80 0.78
N VAL A 677 9.67 -21.41 -0.08
CA VAL A 677 9.80 -21.48 -1.55
C VAL A 677 9.57 -20.09 -2.11
N MET A 678 10.37 -19.70 -3.08
CA MET A 678 10.14 -18.47 -3.85
C MET A 678 9.10 -18.73 -4.94
N VAL A 679 7.98 -17.99 -4.90
CA VAL A 679 6.80 -18.18 -5.74
C VAL A 679 6.44 -16.84 -6.38
N ASN A 680 6.77 -16.65 -7.66
CA ASN A 680 6.47 -15.42 -8.41
C ASN A 680 6.91 -14.13 -7.68
N GLY A 681 8.11 -14.14 -7.07
CA GLY A 681 8.67 -13.00 -6.33
C GLY A 681 8.28 -12.94 -4.84
N ASP A 682 7.39 -13.81 -4.37
CA ASP A 682 6.98 -13.88 -2.97
C ASP A 682 7.58 -15.11 -2.28
N HIS A 683 8.16 -14.94 -1.08
CA HIS A 683 8.52 -16.07 -0.23
C HIS A 683 7.25 -16.65 0.40
N ARG A 684 7.05 -17.97 0.30
CA ARG A 684 5.88 -18.66 0.86
C ARG A 684 6.31 -19.96 1.53
N ILE A 685 5.68 -20.30 2.67
CA ILE A 685 5.99 -21.51 3.42
C ILE A 685 5.10 -22.64 2.93
N GLY A 686 5.68 -23.64 2.26
CA GLY A 686 4.98 -24.87 1.90
C GLY A 686 5.21 -25.96 2.94
N ILE A 687 4.14 -26.64 3.35
CA ILE A 687 4.19 -27.85 4.18
C ILE A 687 4.06 -29.08 3.27
N PHE A 688 5.02 -29.99 3.40
CA PHE A 688 5.15 -31.19 2.57
C PHE A 688 5.26 -32.43 3.45
N ALA A 689 4.81 -33.58 2.94
CA ALA A 689 4.91 -34.84 3.67
C ALA A 689 6.37 -35.34 3.70
N LYS A 690 6.91 -35.66 4.88
CA LYS A 690 8.27 -36.22 5.08
C LYS A 690 8.33 -37.72 4.76
N ARG A 691 7.20 -38.41 4.98
CA ARG A 691 6.95 -39.83 4.67
C ARG A 691 5.58 -39.97 4.00
N ALA A 692 5.19 -41.19 3.62
CA ALA A 692 3.80 -41.45 3.26
C ALA A 692 2.92 -41.28 4.51
N ILE A 693 1.76 -40.65 4.35
CA ILE A 693 0.79 -40.35 5.41
C ILE A 693 -0.55 -40.96 5.01
N GLN A 694 -1.14 -41.74 5.91
CA GLN A 694 -2.42 -42.41 5.74
C GLN A 694 -3.58 -41.44 6.06
N GLN A 695 -4.77 -41.81 5.61
CA GLN A 695 -5.99 -41.08 5.92
C GLN A 695 -6.23 -41.05 7.44
N GLY A 696 -6.54 -39.88 7.96
CA GLY A 696 -6.85 -39.67 9.38
C GLY A 696 -5.64 -39.50 10.29
N GLU A 697 -4.40 -39.57 9.79
CA GLU A 697 -3.23 -39.26 10.61
C GLU A 697 -3.18 -37.77 10.98
N GLU A 698 -2.79 -37.47 12.23
CA GLU A 698 -2.46 -36.12 12.69
C GLU A 698 -1.16 -35.64 12.03
N LEU A 699 -1.10 -34.37 11.64
CA LEU A 699 0.05 -33.76 10.99
C LEU A 699 0.93 -33.03 12.00
N PHE A 700 2.22 -33.34 11.97
CA PHE A 700 3.23 -32.70 12.81
C PHE A 700 4.39 -32.21 11.96
N PHE A 701 4.98 -31.08 12.32
CA PHE A 701 6.25 -30.61 11.75
C PHE A 701 7.19 -30.09 12.84
N ASP A 702 8.48 -30.13 12.56
CA ASP A 702 9.49 -29.62 13.48
C ASP A 702 9.49 -28.08 13.46
N TYR A 703 9.25 -27.47 14.61
CA TYR A 703 9.19 -26.01 14.80
C TYR A 703 10.58 -25.41 14.95
N ARG A 704 11.62 -26.24 15.11
CA ARG A 704 13.01 -25.84 15.32
C ARG A 704 13.18 -24.88 16.49
N TYR A 705 12.43 -25.13 17.56
CA TYR A 705 12.64 -24.45 18.82
C TYR A 705 14.11 -24.50 19.23
N SER A 706 14.62 -23.42 19.81
CA SER A 706 15.91 -23.48 20.47
C SER A 706 15.86 -24.53 21.59
N GLN A 707 17.01 -25.05 22.02
CA GLN A 707 17.02 -26.04 23.10
C GLN A 707 16.36 -25.52 24.39
N ALA A 708 16.42 -24.20 24.63
CA ALA A 708 15.77 -23.56 25.77
C ALA A 708 14.23 -23.51 25.59
N ASP A 709 13.75 -23.19 24.38
CA ASP A 709 12.32 -23.08 24.09
C ASP A 709 11.64 -24.45 24.02
N ALA A 710 12.33 -25.46 23.50
CA ALA A 710 11.79 -26.82 23.41
C ALA A 710 11.40 -27.38 24.79
N LEU A 711 12.18 -27.06 25.84
CA LEU A 711 11.88 -27.43 27.23
C LEU A 711 10.63 -26.73 27.79
N LYS A 712 10.29 -25.55 27.26
CA LYS A 712 9.17 -24.71 27.70
C LYS A 712 7.84 -25.11 27.03
N TYR A 713 7.89 -25.49 25.75
CA TYR A 713 6.70 -25.73 24.92
C TYR A 713 6.38 -27.21 24.67
N VAL A 714 7.33 -28.13 24.86
CA VAL A 714 7.19 -29.56 24.50
C VAL A 714 7.21 -30.43 25.76
N GLY A 715 6.18 -30.26 26.61
CA GLY A 715 6.09 -30.97 27.89
C GLY A 715 5.71 -32.46 27.81
N ILE A 716 5.38 -33.02 26.63
CA ILE A 716 4.60 -34.28 26.55
C ILE A 716 5.25 -35.40 25.70
N GLU A 717 6.30 -35.16 24.91
CA GLU A 717 6.89 -36.25 24.08
C GLU A 717 7.80 -37.23 24.87
N ARG A 718 7.94 -37.13 26.20
CA ARG A 718 8.87 -37.97 26.98
C ARG A 718 8.31 -39.28 27.54
N GLU A 719 7.03 -39.62 27.36
CA GLU A 719 6.45 -40.81 28.01
C GLU A 719 6.05 -41.97 27.07
N ILE A 720 6.17 -41.83 25.73
CA ILE A 720 5.66 -42.87 24.81
C ILE A 720 6.73 -43.92 24.39
N ASP A 721 8.03 -43.65 24.60
CA ASP A 721 9.11 -44.59 24.21
C ASP A 721 9.67 -45.43 25.39
N VAL A 722 8.97 -45.49 26.53
CA VAL A 722 9.39 -46.33 27.68
C VAL A 722 8.23 -47.20 28.19
N VAL A 723 7.71 -48.10 27.33
CA VAL A 723 7.06 -49.36 27.77
C VAL A 723 7.38 -50.47 26.77
#